data_AF-A0A812ZDH7-F1
#
_entry.id   AF-A0A812ZDH7-F1
#
_cell.length_a   1.000
_cell.length_b   1.000
_cell.length_c   1.000
_cell.angle_alpha   90.00
_cell.angle_beta   90.00
_cell.angle_gamma   90.00
#
_symmetry.space_group_name_H-M   'P 1'
#
loop_
_entity.id
_entity.type
_entity.pdbx_description
1 polymer ?
#
loop_
_entity_poly.entity_id
_entity_poly.type
_entity_poly.pdbx_seq_one_letter_code
_entity_poly.pdbx_strand_id
1 'polypeptide(L)'
;MTAAGGVAAEVKLAPSDTSGRPQTAWEVPDRGLLRLAHLSHAVVAPGVEERLRIELRDIVLPPHPGGQGHFNAVHDELRCKAYVGPARALFGSDGRPDKSRLKEARLEVSGHQAAAEVDLGVPEPQEPWALRMKLYRRPASNLFAQEKCAEFVEALPCPRSAVQLPGPSGGRQVGAAQVEVLRLVPAAAADALQEACGRVLAQAVDAGVEAEDVEKLCLGARELGPETLRRPEAAQALLAAAKLGKHAVVEKLLSAGVRATLAAARAAEQAGEHLLASRLFSSAEGAKKSEVLLRRAVEERMPFVAEQILKEDATALEGLDQEAARKAHAAGAWTVLAALLDRGDPAPAQPRLLLDYALRAGHAGLARSCLAHLGEDTRDMDLALRTCLDHGRTEIVREALEVMWKARSGGQSEGPPLLELEGGTPDHPAECSICFEELYTNPGVYVNEHGLRVCGHFTCLNCAEHVQDEAGERFRAWRARREPRIPRPPGPVCPLCRAPFEAAVRLTDPTVDPKAFFRLACVPEDADANPESLTLKEKFALSTLGALLPVNVSNFAATFQSLWPAWCDADLQPRPEGLREADFLRPGGMLAWLSGHLLELKVQGQLGQPPRLDCPETWFRHFDFQNSGRLTKSELLRGVVKAFDCSQLAAPGTPSRRARSAGVLKLRDLVEAVWDEERWASGVPLEDFVGSSGLAERLRAALPLGPGGPPAAAAGPSAAASGGRPADTPKAETVSVEEALRLARASDFKTVQEDEARAKVRAEKQRQPLTQSPSRDGAAEPRRPGGPAGGAQVLLASLLEAAREEGRLGATRQLRIQCPFCGVVNAARASERHRVICGACRSVFAVPSLGRR
;
A
#
# COMPACT_ATOMS: atom_id res chain seq x y z
N MET A 1 41.27 0.61 58.39
CA MET A 1 40.57 1.71 59.08
C MET A 1 39.08 1.46 58.94
N THR A 2 38.44 1.29 60.09
CA THR A 2 37.08 0.81 60.36
C THR A 2 36.04 1.91 60.16
N ALA A 3 34.87 1.56 59.61
CA ALA A 3 33.59 2.19 59.94
C ALA A 3 32.45 1.20 59.63
N ALA A 4 32.00 0.49 60.67
CA ALA A 4 30.76 -0.25 60.70
C ALA A 4 29.67 0.66 61.29
N GLY A 5 28.55 0.82 60.57
CA GLY A 5 27.38 1.56 61.03
C GLY A 5 26.23 0.59 61.27
N GLY A 6 25.98 0.27 62.54
CA GLY A 6 24.78 -0.43 62.98
C GLY A 6 23.62 0.55 63.20
N VAL A 7 22.42 0.15 62.79
CA VAL A 7 21.18 0.81 63.17
C VAL A 7 20.27 -0.24 63.78
N ALA A 8 20.06 -0.12 65.09
CA ALA A 8 19.06 -0.83 65.85
C ALA A 8 17.69 -0.17 65.59
N ALA A 9 16.66 -0.98 65.35
CA ALA A 9 15.28 -0.53 65.32
C ALA A 9 14.48 -1.30 66.38
N GLU A 10 13.97 -0.53 67.34
CA GLU A 10 13.04 -0.92 68.40
C GLU A 10 11.76 -1.52 67.82
N VAL A 11 11.35 -2.68 68.31
CA VAL A 11 10.00 -3.23 68.11
C VAL A 11 9.15 -2.86 69.31
N LYS A 12 8.19 -1.95 69.08
CA LYS A 12 7.12 -1.60 70.02
C LYS A 12 6.12 -2.76 70.15
N LEU A 13 5.88 -3.18 71.40
CA LEU A 13 4.79 -4.06 71.82
C LEU A 13 3.51 -3.24 72.09
N ALA A 14 2.38 -3.68 71.52
CA ALA A 14 1.00 -3.65 72.08
C ALA A 14 -0.04 -4.06 70.99
N PRO A 15 -1.28 -4.45 71.34
CA PRO A 15 -1.77 -5.14 72.53
C PRO A 15 -2.47 -6.48 72.18
N SER A 16 -2.74 -7.27 73.22
CA SER A 16 -3.50 -8.53 73.19
C SER A 16 -4.96 -8.31 72.80
N ASP A 17 -5.34 -8.87 71.65
CA ASP A 17 -6.73 -8.93 71.21
C ASP A 17 -7.31 -10.31 71.57
N THR A 18 -8.05 -10.35 72.67
CA THR A 18 -8.84 -11.49 73.12
C THR A 18 -10.13 -11.55 72.32
N SER A 19 -10.09 -12.14 71.13
CA SER A 19 -11.29 -12.72 70.51
C SER A 19 -10.96 -14.16 70.12
N GLY A 20 -11.47 -15.10 70.93
CA GLY A 20 -11.30 -16.53 70.72
C GLY A 20 -12.00 -16.98 69.44
N ARG A 21 -11.30 -16.90 68.31
CA ARG A 21 -11.55 -17.77 67.15
C ARG A 21 -10.85 -19.10 67.41
N PRO A 22 -11.50 -20.25 67.14
CA PRO A 22 -10.83 -21.53 67.21
C PRO A 22 -9.66 -21.53 66.21
N GLN A 23 -8.43 -21.69 66.71
CA GLN A 23 -7.25 -21.93 65.89
C GLN A 23 -7.52 -23.18 65.04
N THR A 24 -7.68 -22.99 63.74
CA THR A 24 -7.75 -24.10 62.76
C THR A 24 -6.38 -24.79 62.72
N ALA A 25 -6.37 -26.07 63.08
CA ALA A 25 -5.19 -26.89 63.38
C ALA A 25 -4.28 -27.26 62.18
N TRP A 26 -4.13 -26.39 61.17
CA TRP A 26 -3.41 -26.72 59.92
C TRP A 26 -2.35 -25.71 59.48
N GLU A 27 -1.93 -24.78 60.33
CA GLU A 27 -0.73 -23.97 60.08
C GLU A 27 0.53 -24.75 60.49
N VAL A 28 0.90 -25.77 59.70
CA VAL A 28 2.30 -26.20 59.68
C VAL A 28 3.07 -25.04 59.02
N PRO A 29 4.06 -24.42 59.68
CA PRO A 29 4.86 -23.40 59.03
C PRO A 29 5.62 -24.07 57.88
N ASP A 30 5.23 -23.77 56.63
CA ASP A 30 5.89 -24.18 55.38
C ASP A 30 7.28 -23.49 55.23
N ARG A 31 8.11 -23.50 56.29
CA ARG A 31 9.43 -22.87 56.29
C ARG A 31 10.34 -23.65 55.35
N GLY A 32 10.52 -23.12 54.13
CA GLY A 32 11.46 -23.65 53.14
C GLY A 32 10.81 -24.29 51.91
N LEU A 33 9.48 -24.19 51.73
CA LEU A 33 8.79 -24.64 50.52
C LEU A 33 8.19 -23.45 49.75
N LEU A 34 8.30 -23.47 48.43
CA LEU A 34 7.58 -22.59 47.51
C LEU A 34 6.21 -23.19 47.21
N ARG A 35 5.17 -22.35 47.23
CA ARG A 35 3.80 -22.73 46.87
C ARG A 35 3.49 -22.17 45.48
N LEU A 36 3.31 -23.06 44.51
CA LEU A 36 3.18 -22.73 43.09
C LEU A 36 1.83 -23.25 42.60
N ALA A 37 0.87 -22.38 42.36
CA ALA A 37 -0.49 -22.73 41.93
C ALA A 37 -0.63 -22.74 40.40
N HIS A 38 0.18 -21.94 39.71
CA HIS A 38 0.10 -21.68 38.27
C HIS A 38 1.30 -22.25 37.49
N LEU A 39 2.41 -22.58 38.15
CA LEU A 39 3.60 -23.10 37.45
C LEU A 39 3.33 -24.46 36.79
N SER A 40 3.46 -24.48 35.45
CA SER A 40 3.32 -25.69 34.63
C SER A 40 4.23 -26.82 35.09
N HIS A 41 3.71 -28.06 35.06
CA HIS A 41 4.48 -29.28 35.31
C HIS A 41 5.53 -29.57 34.25
N ALA A 42 5.50 -28.89 33.10
CA ALA A 42 6.60 -28.95 32.12
C ALA A 42 7.88 -28.28 32.65
N VAL A 43 7.76 -27.36 33.62
CA VAL A 43 8.91 -26.71 34.26
C VAL A 43 9.38 -27.58 35.40
N VAL A 44 10.44 -28.37 35.20
CA VAL A 44 11.00 -29.28 36.21
C VAL A 44 12.43 -28.86 36.56
N ALA A 45 12.78 -28.92 37.85
CA ALA A 45 14.16 -28.79 38.30
C ALA A 45 14.77 -30.21 38.44
N PRO A 46 15.80 -30.56 37.64
CA PRO A 46 16.39 -31.90 37.69
C PRO A 46 16.87 -32.27 39.11
N GLY A 47 16.47 -33.46 39.59
CA GLY A 47 16.88 -33.96 40.90
C GLY A 47 16.16 -33.34 42.10
N VAL A 48 15.11 -32.53 41.87
CA VAL A 48 14.30 -31.94 42.93
C VAL A 48 13.03 -32.77 43.11
N GLU A 49 12.80 -33.21 44.34
CA GLU A 49 11.54 -33.87 44.72
C GLU A 49 10.43 -32.83 44.87
N GLU A 50 9.27 -33.16 44.30
CA GLU A 50 8.10 -32.29 44.29
C GLU A 50 6.94 -32.93 45.04
N ARG A 51 6.19 -32.10 45.75
CA ARG A 51 4.95 -32.52 46.40
C ARG A 51 3.78 -31.75 45.82
N LEU A 52 2.61 -32.38 45.78
CA LEU A 52 1.35 -31.70 45.52
C LEU A 52 0.54 -31.62 46.79
N ARG A 53 0.07 -30.42 47.12
CA ARG A 53 -0.90 -30.18 48.18
C ARG A 53 -2.26 -29.93 47.54
N ILE A 54 -3.19 -30.83 47.81
CA ILE A 54 -4.56 -30.77 47.32
C ILE A 54 -5.41 -30.24 48.46
N GLU A 55 -6.06 -29.10 48.26
CA GLU A 55 -6.98 -28.48 49.22
C GLU A 55 -8.38 -28.41 48.65
N LEU A 56 -9.36 -28.83 49.44
CA LEU A 56 -10.79 -28.62 49.25
C LEU A 56 -11.25 -27.57 50.25
N ARG A 57 -11.92 -26.53 49.76
CA ARG A 57 -12.52 -25.48 50.57
C ARG A 57 -14.00 -25.33 50.28
N ASP A 58 -14.69 -24.72 51.23
CA ASP A 58 -16.11 -24.38 51.16
C ASP A 58 -16.98 -25.59 50.81
N ILE A 59 -16.68 -26.75 51.40
CA ILE A 59 -17.43 -27.98 51.14
C ILE A 59 -18.84 -27.82 51.72
N VAL A 60 -19.81 -27.55 50.85
CA VAL A 60 -21.23 -27.50 51.20
C VAL A 60 -21.88 -28.82 50.80
N LEU A 61 -22.19 -29.66 51.78
CA LEU A 61 -22.87 -30.93 51.53
C LEU A 61 -24.39 -30.73 51.49
N PRO A 62 -25.09 -31.36 50.54
CA PRO A 62 -26.55 -31.36 50.54
C PRO A 62 -27.11 -31.97 51.82
N PRO A 63 -28.12 -31.33 52.46
CA PRO A 63 -28.82 -31.92 53.59
C PRO A 63 -29.39 -33.29 53.19
N HIS A 64 -29.36 -34.25 54.12
CA HIS A 64 -29.83 -35.62 53.83
C HIS A 64 -31.31 -35.56 53.44
N PRO A 65 -31.73 -36.16 52.30
CA PRO A 65 -33.11 -36.10 51.80
C PRO A 65 -34.20 -36.73 52.69
N GLY A 66 -33.87 -37.19 53.90
CA GLY A 66 -34.82 -37.77 54.86
C GLY A 66 -34.87 -37.07 56.23
N GLY A 67 -34.10 -36.00 56.45
CA GLY A 67 -33.99 -35.34 57.76
C GLY A 67 -35.04 -34.26 57.97
N GLN A 68 -36.30 -34.62 58.22
CA GLN A 68 -37.29 -33.64 58.68
C GLN A 68 -37.07 -33.33 60.17
N GLY A 69 -36.44 -32.19 60.46
CA GLY A 69 -36.78 -31.37 61.64
C GLY A 69 -36.12 -31.63 63.00
N HIS A 70 -35.17 -32.56 63.16
CA HIS A 70 -34.50 -32.75 64.46
C HIS A 70 -33.04 -32.26 64.46
N PHE A 71 -32.76 -31.26 65.31
CA PHE A 71 -31.50 -30.51 65.46
C PHE A 71 -30.27 -31.31 65.94
N ASN A 72 -30.35 -32.63 66.05
CA ASN A 72 -29.22 -33.51 66.40
C ASN A 72 -28.80 -34.36 65.18
N ALA A 73 -28.49 -33.69 64.07
CA ALA A 73 -28.02 -34.35 62.86
C ALA A 73 -26.64 -34.96 63.12
N VAL A 74 -26.57 -36.29 63.23
CA VAL A 74 -25.31 -37.03 63.11
C VAL A 74 -24.73 -36.66 61.74
N HIS A 75 -23.65 -35.89 61.73
CA HIS A 75 -23.02 -35.42 60.50
C HIS A 75 -22.55 -36.63 59.68
N ASP A 76 -23.02 -36.72 58.44
CA ASP A 76 -22.51 -37.74 57.52
C ASP A 76 -21.00 -37.54 57.31
N GLU A 77 -20.24 -38.63 57.43
CA GLU A 77 -18.78 -38.60 57.28
C GLU A 77 -18.45 -38.48 55.78
N LEU A 78 -17.85 -37.37 55.38
CA LEU A 78 -17.35 -37.21 54.02
C LEU A 78 -15.96 -37.84 53.91
N ARG A 79 -15.74 -38.62 52.86
CA ARG A 79 -14.43 -39.20 52.51
C ARG A 79 -14.03 -38.75 51.12
N CYS A 80 -12.79 -38.33 50.97
CA CYS A 80 -12.27 -37.91 49.68
C CYS A 80 -11.06 -38.78 49.29
N LYS A 81 -11.06 -39.24 48.04
CA LYS A 81 -9.92 -39.93 47.42
C LYS A 81 -9.50 -39.17 46.17
N ALA A 82 -8.23 -38.77 46.12
CA ALA A 82 -7.61 -38.18 44.96
C ALA A 82 -6.64 -39.17 44.31
N TYR A 83 -6.61 -39.20 42.99
CA TYR A 83 -5.63 -39.90 42.18
C TYR A 83 -4.90 -38.87 41.33
N VAL A 84 -3.58 -38.82 41.45
CA VAL A 84 -2.75 -37.86 40.72
C VAL A 84 -1.67 -38.57 39.93
N GLY A 85 -1.44 -38.11 38.69
CA GLY A 85 -0.37 -38.59 37.83
C GLY A 85 -0.59 -38.16 36.37
N PRO A 86 0.08 -38.82 35.41
CA PRO A 86 -0.08 -38.51 33.99
C PRO A 86 -1.53 -38.67 33.53
N ALA A 87 -2.03 -37.71 32.74
CA ALA A 87 -3.42 -37.68 32.30
C ALA A 87 -3.84 -38.97 31.57
N ARG A 88 -2.93 -39.56 30.78
CA ARG A 88 -3.16 -40.85 30.11
C ARG A 88 -3.38 -42.01 31.09
N ALA A 89 -2.75 -41.97 32.27
CA ALA A 89 -2.94 -43.00 33.30
C ALA A 89 -4.30 -42.89 34.00
N LEU A 90 -4.94 -41.72 34.03
CA LEU A 90 -6.27 -41.55 34.62
C LEU A 90 -7.40 -42.18 33.79
N PHE A 91 -7.17 -42.31 32.49
CA PHE A 91 -8.11 -42.82 31.50
C PHE A 91 -7.48 -44.02 30.76
N GLY A 92 -7.09 -45.06 31.51
CA GLY A 92 -6.56 -46.28 30.92
C GLY A 92 -7.46 -46.79 29.78
N SER A 93 -6.90 -47.60 28.88
CA SER A 93 -7.56 -48.00 27.64
C SER A 93 -8.91 -48.71 27.82
N ASP A 94 -9.20 -49.21 29.03
CA ASP A 94 -10.45 -49.84 29.45
C ASP A 94 -11.38 -48.91 30.25
N GLY A 95 -11.07 -47.61 30.30
CA GLY A 95 -11.75 -46.61 31.11
C GLY A 95 -11.38 -46.67 32.61
N ARG A 96 -10.49 -47.59 33.02
CA ARG A 96 -10.03 -47.68 34.41
C ARG A 96 -8.73 -46.90 34.58
N PRO A 97 -8.54 -46.22 35.72
CA PRO A 97 -7.28 -45.56 36.01
C PRO A 97 -6.20 -46.62 36.23
N ASP A 98 -5.06 -46.46 35.57
CA ASP A 98 -3.85 -47.26 35.78
C ASP A 98 -3.22 -46.87 37.11
N LYS A 99 -3.66 -47.54 38.17
CA LYS A 99 -3.23 -47.27 39.55
C LYS A 99 -1.72 -47.43 39.77
N SER A 100 -1.01 -48.14 38.88
CA SER A 100 0.45 -48.30 39.03
C SER A 100 1.21 -47.00 38.74
N ARG A 101 0.63 -46.12 37.93
CA ARG A 101 1.18 -44.82 37.53
C ARG A 101 0.53 -43.64 38.25
N LEU A 102 -0.35 -43.91 39.21
CA LEU A 102 -1.10 -42.90 39.95
C LEU A 102 -0.79 -42.98 41.44
N LYS A 103 -0.64 -41.82 42.07
CA LYS A 103 -0.55 -41.70 43.52
C LYS A 103 -1.95 -41.51 44.09
N GLU A 104 -2.36 -42.38 45.02
CA GLU A 104 -3.61 -42.22 45.78
C GLU A 104 -3.34 -41.35 47.01
N ALA A 105 -4.14 -40.31 47.19
CA ALA A 105 -4.14 -39.47 48.37
C ALA A 105 -5.50 -39.53 49.05
N ARG A 106 -5.48 -39.76 50.37
CA ARG A 106 -6.68 -39.69 51.21
C ARG A 106 -6.69 -38.34 51.88
N LEU A 107 -7.73 -37.54 51.65
CA LEU A 107 -7.83 -36.22 52.25
C LEU A 107 -8.59 -36.35 53.57
N GLU A 108 -8.02 -35.75 54.61
CA GLU A 108 -8.65 -35.65 55.92
C GLU A 108 -9.66 -34.50 55.88
N VAL A 109 -10.94 -34.81 56.11
CA VAL A 109 -12.01 -33.82 56.09
C VAL A 109 -12.20 -33.29 57.52
N SER A 110 -12.09 -31.98 57.68
CA SER A 110 -12.35 -31.27 58.94
C SER A 110 -13.27 -30.09 58.68
N GLY A 111 -14.52 -30.19 59.13
CA GLY A 111 -15.55 -29.18 58.87
C GLY A 111 -15.83 -29.01 57.37
N HIS A 112 -15.65 -27.78 56.86
CA HIS A 112 -15.89 -27.40 55.46
C HIS A 112 -14.62 -27.46 54.60
N GLN A 113 -13.55 -28.08 55.08
CA GLN A 113 -12.26 -28.15 54.39
C GLN A 113 -11.69 -29.57 54.41
N ALA A 114 -10.87 -29.90 53.41
CA ALA A 114 -10.07 -31.12 53.43
C ALA A 114 -8.74 -30.90 52.72
N ALA A 115 -7.66 -31.51 53.20
CA ALA A 115 -6.36 -31.38 52.57
C ALA A 115 -5.59 -32.71 52.54
N ALA A 116 -4.70 -32.86 51.57
CA ALA A 116 -3.67 -33.90 51.56
C ALA A 116 -2.41 -33.42 50.83
N GLU A 117 -1.26 -33.92 51.25
CA GLU A 117 -0.01 -33.82 50.51
C GLU A 117 0.31 -35.16 49.83
N VAL A 118 0.77 -35.07 48.59
CA VAL A 118 1.08 -36.21 47.72
C VAL A 118 2.52 -36.05 47.24
N ASP A 119 3.38 -36.98 47.64
CA ASP A 119 4.75 -37.02 47.14
C ASP A 119 4.76 -37.57 45.71
N LEU A 120 5.27 -36.76 44.77
CA LEU A 120 5.38 -37.13 43.37
C LEU A 120 6.73 -37.77 43.04
N GLY A 121 7.73 -37.62 43.91
CA GLY A 121 9.12 -37.88 43.59
C GLY A 121 9.67 -36.88 42.56
N VAL A 122 10.61 -37.33 41.73
CA VAL A 122 11.17 -36.53 40.63
C VAL A 122 10.25 -36.65 39.42
N PRO A 123 9.61 -35.55 38.94
CA PRO A 123 8.67 -35.62 37.84
C PRO A 123 9.36 -35.99 36.52
N GLU A 124 8.72 -36.83 35.71
CA GLU A 124 9.12 -37.04 34.31
C GLU A 124 8.52 -35.92 33.41
N PRO A 125 9.35 -35.16 32.67
CA PRO A 125 8.95 -33.89 32.07
C PRO A 125 8.05 -33.95 30.81
N GLN A 126 7.47 -35.10 30.44
CA GLN A 126 6.88 -35.27 29.09
C GLN A 126 5.36 -35.50 29.00
N GLU A 127 4.66 -35.82 30.08
CA GLU A 127 3.19 -36.04 30.00
C GLU A 127 2.43 -35.00 30.83
N PRO A 128 1.31 -34.44 30.33
CA PRO A 128 0.46 -33.56 31.13
C PRO A 128 -0.09 -34.31 32.33
N TRP A 129 -0.08 -33.69 33.50
CA TRP A 129 -0.60 -34.28 34.73
C TRP A 129 -2.07 -33.93 34.92
N ALA A 130 -2.78 -34.76 35.67
CA ALA A 130 -4.16 -34.51 36.02
C ALA A 130 -4.50 -35.08 37.40
N LEU A 131 -5.53 -34.51 38.02
CA LEU A 131 -6.12 -34.92 39.29
C LEU A 131 -7.50 -35.52 38.99
N ARG A 132 -7.72 -36.78 39.36
CA ARG A 132 -9.05 -37.38 39.43
C ARG A 132 -9.46 -37.52 40.88
N MET A 133 -10.52 -36.83 41.27
CA MET A 133 -10.98 -36.85 42.65
C MET A 133 -12.38 -37.44 42.77
N LYS A 134 -12.58 -38.23 43.83
CA LYS A 134 -13.84 -38.89 44.16
C LYS A 134 -14.24 -38.55 45.58
N LEU A 135 -15.43 -37.97 45.72
CA LEU A 135 -16.05 -37.63 46.99
C LEU A 135 -17.09 -38.70 47.32
N TYR A 136 -17.00 -39.26 48.52
CA TYR A 136 -17.89 -40.29 49.04
C TYR A 136 -18.56 -39.77 50.31
N ARG A 137 -19.88 -39.94 50.41
CA ARG A 137 -20.62 -39.75 51.65
C ARG A 137 -20.81 -41.10 52.30
N ARG A 138 -20.57 -41.16 53.61
CA ARG A 138 -20.86 -42.31 54.44
C ARG A 138 -22.07 -41.96 55.32
N PRO A 139 -23.26 -42.53 55.04
CA PRO A 139 -24.44 -42.27 55.86
C PRO A 139 -24.20 -42.71 57.30
N ALA A 140 -24.62 -41.90 58.27
CA ALA A 140 -24.57 -42.28 59.69
C ALA A 140 -25.33 -43.60 59.97
N SER A 141 -26.37 -43.87 59.19
CA SER A 141 -27.21 -45.08 59.28
C SER A 141 -26.54 -46.35 58.75
N ASN A 142 -25.48 -46.24 57.95
CA ASN A 142 -24.79 -47.39 57.38
C ASN A 142 -23.28 -47.16 57.28
N LEU A 143 -22.57 -47.62 58.30
CA LEU A 143 -21.12 -47.54 58.39
C LEU A 143 -20.39 -48.28 57.23
N PHE A 144 -21.03 -49.17 56.48
CA PHE A 144 -20.36 -49.87 55.38
C PHE A 144 -20.67 -49.30 53.99
N ALA A 145 -21.71 -48.46 53.87
CA ALA A 145 -22.04 -47.82 52.61
C ALA A 145 -21.13 -46.61 52.35
N GLN A 146 -20.49 -46.57 51.18
CA GLN A 146 -19.85 -45.38 50.63
C GLN A 146 -20.58 -45.01 49.35
N GLU A 147 -21.37 -43.96 49.40
CA GLU A 147 -22.08 -43.45 48.23
C GLU A 147 -21.20 -42.42 47.54
N LYS A 148 -20.87 -42.63 46.26
CA LYS A 148 -20.08 -41.67 45.48
C LYS A 148 -20.94 -40.46 45.16
N CYS A 149 -20.67 -39.34 45.83
CA CYS A 149 -21.40 -38.10 45.63
C CYS A 149 -20.91 -37.32 44.42
N ALA A 150 -19.60 -37.25 44.21
CA ALA A 150 -19.05 -36.51 43.08
C ALA A 150 -17.77 -37.15 42.56
N GLU A 151 -17.52 -36.95 41.26
CA GLU A 151 -16.27 -37.32 40.61
C GLU A 151 -15.97 -36.28 39.54
N PHE A 152 -14.73 -35.80 39.51
CA PHE A 152 -14.26 -34.92 38.45
C PHE A 152 -12.80 -35.22 38.14
N VAL A 153 -12.37 -34.74 36.97
CA VAL A 153 -11.00 -34.82 36.51
C VAL A 153 -10.56 -33.44 36.08
N GLU A 154 -9.42 -33.00 36.59
CA GLU A 154 -8.87 -31.68 36.37
C GLU A 154 -7.45 -31.81 35.82
N ALA A 155 -7.11 -31.05 34.77
CA ALA A 155 -5.73 -30.98 34.28
C ALA A 155 -4.88 -30.12 35.23
N LEU A 156 -3.62 -30.51 35.45
CA LEU A 156 -2.69 -29.78 36.32
C LEU A 156 -1.67 -28.98 35.48
N PRO A 157 -1.26 -27.77 35.92
CA PRO A 157 -1.66 -27.10 37.16
C PRO A 157 -3.10 -26.56 37.09
N CYS A 158 -3.84 -26.70 38.19
CA CYS A 158 -5.15 -26.08 38.35
C CYS A 158 -5.17 -25.28 39.64
N PRO A 159 -5.03 -23.94 39.55
CA PRO A 159 -4.90 -23.09 40.72
C PRO A 159 -6.18 -23.12 41.56
N ARG A 160 -7.35 -23.03 40.92
CA ARG A 160 -8.67 -23.15 41.56
C ARG A 160 -9.72 -23.63 40.57
N SER A 161 -10.39 -24.73 40.90
CA SER A 161 -11.58 -25.19 40.16
C SER A 161 -12.77 -25.36 41.08
N ALA A 162 -13.91 -24.81 40.64
CA ALA A 162 -15.19 -25.00 41.31
C ALA A 162 -15.77 -26.34 40.89
N VAL A 163 -15.88 -27.25 41.85
CA VAL A 163 -16.46 -28.57 41.65
C VAL A 163 -17.91 -28.52 42.11
N GLN A 164 -18.81 -28.78 41.18
CA GLN A 164 -20.22 -28.90 41.53
C GLN A 164 -20.50 -30.26 42.16
N LEU A 165 -21.17 -30.23 43.31
CA LEU A 165 -21.61 -31.43 44.01
C LEU A 165 -23.06 -31.71 43.58
N PRO A 166 -23.32 -32.83 42.88
CA PRO A 166 -24.66 -33.15 42.42
C PRO A 166 -25.58 -33.42 43.62
N GLY A 167 -26.83 -32.96 43.51
CA GLY A 167 -27.85 -33.22 44.52
C GLY A 167 -28.26 -34.70 44.59
N PRO A 168 -28.87 -35.13 45.71
CA PRO A 168 -29.23 -36.53 45.97
C PRO A 168 -30.23 -37.14 44.98
N SER A 169 -30.91 -36.34 44.16
CA SER A 169 -31.91 -36.77 43.18
C SER A 169 -31.50 -36.54 41.72
N GLY A 170 -30.20 -36.35 41.44
CA GLY A 170 -29.66 -36.34 40.07
C GLY A 170 -30.05 -35.15 39.18
N GLY A 171 -30.89 -34.23 39.64
CA GLY A 171 -31.42 -33.14 38.79
C GLY A 171 -31.19 -31.70 39.27
N ARG A 172 -30.79 -31.46 40.53
CA ARG A 172 -30.60 -30.10 41.06
C ARG A 172 -29.22 -29.97 41.72
N GLN A 173 -28.46 -28.93 41.36
CA GLN A 173 -27.21 -28.57 42.04
C GLN A 173 -27.54 -28.13 43.47
N VAL A 174 -26.86 -28.69 44.48
CA VAL A 174 -27.13 -28.36 45.89
C VAL A 174 -25.87 -27.89 46.64
N GLY A 175 -24.68 -28.05 46.05
CA GLY A 175 -23.45 -27.55 46.65
C GLY A 175 -22.33 -27.34 45.63
N ALA A 176 -21.33 -26.58 46.04
CA ALA A 176 -20.06 -26.41 45.34
C ALA A 176 -18.92 -26.63 46.34
N ALA A 177 -17.76 -27.06 45.86
CA ALA A 177 -16.52 -27.06 46.61
C ALA A 177 -15.45 -26.39 45.73
N GLN A 178 -14.52 -25.66 46.34
CA GLN A 178 -13.35 -25.15 45.63
C GLN A 178 -12.20 -26.14 45.82
N VAL A 179 -11.57 -26.52 44.72
CA VAL A 179 -10.39 -27.38 44.72
C VAL A 179 -9.20 -26.55 44.29
N GLU A 180 -8.19 -26.48 45.15
CA GLU A 180 -6.93 -25.77 44.92
C GLU A 180 -5.81 -26.81 44.97
N VAL A 181 -5.05 -26.93 43.88
CA VAL A 181 -3.91 -27.85 43.80
C VAL A 181 -2.64 -27.02 43.74
N LEU A 182 -1.84 -27.11 44.79
CA LEU A 182 -0.60 -26.37 44.93
C LEU A 182 0.58 -27.30 44.74
N ARG A 183 1.53 -26.91 43.90
CA ARG A 183 2.82 -27.56 43.79
C ARG A 183 3.75 -26.99 44.85
N LEU A 184 4.27 -27.88 45.69
CA LEU A 184 5.22 -27.56 46.75
C LEU A 184 6.61 -28.00 46.33
N VAL A 185 7.55 -27.06 46.30
CA VAL A 185 8.94 -27.33 45.90
C VAL A 185 9.91 -26.75 46.93
N PRO A 186 11.03 -27.41 47.27
CA PRO A 186 12.06 -26.81 48.12
C PRO A 186 12.50 -25.43 47.61
N ALA A 187 12.59 -24.45 48.51
CA ALA A 187 13.03 -23.10 48.17
C ALA A 187 14.45 -23.06 47.58
N ALA A 188 15.30 -24.03 47.92
CA ALA A 188 16.62 -24.21 47.32
C ALA A 188 16.58 -24.51 45.81
N ALA A 189 15.45 -24.97 45.28
CA ALA A 189 15.27 -25.23 43.86
C ALA A 189 14.78 -24.02 43.05
N ALA A 190 14.55 -22.87 43.70
CA ALA A 190 14.01 -21.66 43.05
C ALA A 190 14.81 -21.29 41.80
N ASP A 191 16.14 -21.17 41.91
CA ASP A 191 17.00 -20.73 40.83
C ASP A 191 16.97 -21.68 39.62
N ALA A 192 16.94 -23.00 39.89
CA ALA A 192 16.85 -24.03 38.85
C ALA A 192 15.49 -24.01 38.14
N LEU A 193 14.40 -23.82 38.90
CA LEU A 193 13.06 -23.67 38.34
C LEU A 193 12.92 -22.40 37.50
N GLN A 194 13.51 -21.28 37.95
CA GLN A 194 13.49 -20.03 37.21
C GLN A 194 14.18 -20.18 35.85
N GLU A 195 15.34 -20.84 35.82
CA GLU A 195 16.09 -21.12 34.59
C GLU A 195 15.31 -22.05 33.65
N ALA A 196 14.75 -23.14 34.20
CA ALA A 196 13.91 -24.07 33.45
C ALA A 196 12.66 -23.39 32.88
N CYS A 197 12.04 -22.48 33.64
CA CYS A 197 10.85 -21.75 33.21
C CYS A 197 11.12 -20.90 31.97
N GLY A 198 12.24 -20.17 31.94
CA GLY A 198 12.65 -19.39 30.77
C GLY A 198 12.85 -20.27 29.52
N ARG A 199 13.49 -21.44 29.68
CA ARG A 199 13.65 -22.39 28.57
C ARG A 199 12.33 -22.95 28.06
N VAL A 200 11.42 -23.35 28.96
CA VAL A 200 10.10 -23.86 28.59
C VAL A 200 9.28 -22.80 27.86
N LEU A 201 9.34 -21.54 28.31
CA LEU A 201 8.72 -20.42 27.62
C LEU A 201 9.25 -20.29 26.19
N ALA A 202 10.57 -20.33 26.00
CA ALA A 202 11.18 -20.23 24.67
C ALA A 202 10.77 -21.41 23.76
N GLN A 203 10.85 -22.64 24.27
CA GLN A 203 10.46 -23.84 23.55
C GLN A 203 8.97 -23.85 23.18
N ALA A 204 8.10 -23.37 24.07
CA ALA A 204 6.66 -23.27 23.80
C ALA A 204 6.38 -22.29 22.66
N VAL A 205 7.05 -21.14 22.66
CA VAL A 205 6.91 -20.15 21.58
C VAL A 205 7.45 -20.71 20.25
N ASP A 206 8.60 -21.37 20.26
CA ASP A 206 9.18 -22.03 19.07
C ASP A 206 8.26 -23.14 18.53
N ALA A 207 7.57 -23.86 19.42
CA ALA A 207 6.56 -24.87 19.06
C ALA A 207 5.25 -24.24 18.53
N GLY A 208 5.15 -22.92 18.48
CA GLY A 208 3.99 -22.22 17.96
C GLY A 208 2.80 -22.23 18.91
N VAL A 209 3.01 -22.30 20.22
CA VAL A 209 1.94 -22.17 21.22
C VAL A 209 1.21 -20.82 21.09
N GLU A 210 -0.07 -20.80 21.45
CA GLU A 210 -0.95 -19.64 21.37
C GLU A 210 -0.76 -18.67 22.55
N ALA A 211 -1.17 -17.41 22.36
CA ALA A 211 -0.91 -16.34 23.32
C ALA A 211 -1.52 -16.58 24.71
N GLU A 212 -2.70 -17.21 24.78
CA GLU A 212 -3.37 -17.55 26.04
C GLU A 212 -2.57 -18.56 26.88
N ASP A 213 -1.91 -19.51 26.22
CA ASP A 213 -1.11 -20.52 26.93
C ASP A 213 0.24 -19.96 27.35
N VAL A 214 0.82 -19.05 26.55
CA VAL A 214 2.01 -18.28 26.97
C VAL A 214 1.69 -17.40 28.18
N GLU A 215 0.50 -16.79 28.25
CA GLU A 215 0.06 -16.03 29.42
C GLU A 215 -0.01 -16.89 30.68
N LYS A 216 -0.55 -18.12 30.58
CA LYS A 216 -0.54 -19.08 31.71
C LYS A 216 0.87 -19.43 32.16
N LEU A 217 1.80 -19.67 31.23
CA LEU A 217 3.20 -19.92 31.55
C LEU A 217 3.85 -18.72 32.25
N CYS A 218 3.56 -17.50 31.79
CA CYS A 218 4.03 -16.26 32.42
C CYS A 218 3.46 -16.06 33.83
N LEU A 219 2.20 -16.44 34.09
CA LEU A 219 1.62 -16.42 35.43
C LEU A 219 2.38 -17.37 36.37
N GLY A 220 2.68 -18.60 35.91
CA GLY A 220 3.52 -19.54 36.65
C GLY A 220 4.93 -19.00 36.94
N ALA A 221 5.55 -18.35 35.95
CA ALA A 221 6.87 -17.74 36.11
C ALA A 221 6.89 -16.65 37.19
N ARG A 222 5.80 -15.89 37.34
CA ARG A 222 5.67 -14.83 38.36
C ARG A 222 5.61 -15.39 39.78
N GLU A 223 5.10 -16.60 39.97
CA GLU A 223 5.09 -17.25 41.29
C GLU A 223 6.52 -17.58 41.79
N LEU A 224 7.44 -17.84 40.86
CA LEU A 224 8.86 -18.02 41.15
C LEU A 224 9.59 -16.69 41.46
N GLY A 225 8.90 -15.56 41.27
CA GLY A 225 9.41 -14.21 41.48
C GLY A 225 9.48 -13.38 40.19
N PRO A 226 9.47 -12.03 40.29
CA PRO A 226 9.52 -11.14 39.14
C PRO A 226 10.85 -11.24 38.36
N GLU A 227 11.93 -11.67 39.02
CA GLU A 227 13.24 -11.84 38.40
C GLU A 227 13.25 -12.97 37.37
N THR A 228 12.36 -13.97 37.49
CA THR A 228 12.24 -15.09 36.54
C THR A 228 12.06 -14.63 35.10
N LEU A 229 11.16 -13.67 34.88
CA LEU A 229 10.86 -13.13 33.55
C LEU A 229 11.92 -12.13 33.06
N ARG A 230 12.82 -11.67 33.95
CA ARG A 230 13.94 -10.78 33.61
C ARG A 230 15.20 -11.56 33.22
N ARG A 231 15.23 -12.87 33.44
CA ARG A 231 16.37 -13.73 33.08
C ARG A 231 16.55 -13.81 31.55
N PRO A 232 17.78 -14.00 31.05
CA PRO A 232 18.06 -14.04 29.62
C PRO A 232 17.31 -15.16 28.88
N GLU A 233 17.00 -16.28 29.55
CA GLU A 233 16.24 -17.39 28.98
C GLU A 233 14.81 -16.97 28.62
N ALA A 234 14.14 -16.15 29.45
CA ALA A 234 12.82 -15.63 29.13
C ALA A 234 12.86 -14.65 27.94
N ALA A 235 13.94 -13.89 27.79
CA ALA A 235 14.14 -13.01 26.62
C ALA A 235 14.31 -13.81 25.31
N GLN A 236 14.75 -15.08 25.37
CA GLN A 236 14.78 -15.95 24.19
C GLN A 236 13.37 -16.25 23.67
N ALA A 237 12.38 -16.37 24.55
CA ALA A 237 10.98 -16.53 24.13
C ALA A 237 10.46 -15.33 23.36
N LEU A 238 10.85 -14.11 23.77
CA LEU A 238 10.50 -12.89 23.06
C LEU A 238 11.17 -12.82 21.68
N LEU A 239 12.44 -13.23 21.60
CA LEU A 239 13.16 -13.34 20.33
C LEU A 239 12.51 -14.35 19.39
N ALA A 240 12.13 -15.53 19.89
CA ALA A 240 11.41 -16.55 19.13
C ALA A 240 10.08 -16.01 18.59
N ALA A 241 9.28 -15.35 19.45
CA ALA A 241 8.00 -14.77 19.06
C ALA A 241 8.16 -13.69 17.98
N ALA A 242 9.19 -12.85 18.09
CA ALA A 242 9.52 -11.83 17.12
C ALA A 242 9.93 -12.41 15.76
N LYS A 243 10.76 -13.47 15.73
CA LYS A 243 11.13 -14.18 14.49
C LYS A 243 9.92 -14.79 13.78
N LEU A 244 8.95 -15.29 14.56
CA LEU A 244 7.73 -15.89 14.03
C LEU A 244 6.64 -14.87 13.69
N GLY A 245 6.84 -13.58 13.95
CA GLY A 245 5.84 -12.53 13.75
C GLY A 245 4.58 -12.70 14.62
N LYS A 246 4.66 -13.38 15.76
CA LYS A 246 3.51 -13.61 16.66
C LYS A 246 3.26 -12.42 17.59
N HIS A 247 2.64 -11.36 17.06
CA HIS A 247 2.34 -10.12 17.81
C HIS A 247 1.64 -10.34 19.16
N ALA A 248 0.58 -11.14 19.19
CA ALA A 248 -0.18 -11.39 20.42
C ALA A 248 0.69 -12.05 21.51
N VAL A 249 1.61 -12.94 21.12
CA VAL A 249 2.54 -13.58 22.05
C VAL A 249 3.56 -12.56 22.58
N VAL A 250 4.10 -11.71 21.71
CA VAL A 250 5.02 -10.63 22.12
C VAL A 250 4.36 -9.70 23.13
N GLU A 251 3.12 -9.27 22.90
CA GLU A 251 2.39 -8.41 23.83
C GLU A 251 2.19 -9.07 25.21
N LYS A 252 1.86 -10.37 25.22
CA LYS A 252 1.72 -11.12 26.48
C LYS A 252 3.05 -11.28 27.21
N LEU A 253 4.16 -11.50 26.51
CA LEU A 253 5.48 -11.55 27.13
C LEU A 253 5.92 -10.19 27.70
N LEU A 254 5.72 -9.09 26.95
CA LEU A 254 6.06 -7.74 27.41
C LEU A 254 5.21 -7.32 28.62
N SER A 255 3.89 -7.53 28.55
CA SER A 255 2.98 -7.26 29.69
C SER A 255 3.23 -8.18 30.88
N ALA A 256 3.77 -9.38 30.65
CA ALA A 256 4.22 -10.27 31.71
C ALA A 256 5.43 -9.69 32.48
N GLY A 257 6.23 -8.83 31.84
CA GLY A 257 7.45 -8.24 32.40
C GLY A 257 8.73 -8.81 31.79
N VAL A 258 8.63 -9.53 30.66
CA VAL A 258 9.81 -10.01 29.92
C VAL A 258 10.53 -8.81 29.30
N ARG A 259 11.84 -8.73 29.55
CA ARG A 259 12.65 -7.61 29.07
C ARG A 259 12.82 -7.67 27.55
N ALA A 260 12.44 -6.60 26.86
CA ALA A 260 12.74 -6.44 25.44
C ALA A 260 14.25 -6.39 25.17
N THR A 261 14.67 -6.98 24.06
CA THR A 261 16.08 -6.99 23.64
C THR A 261 16.22 -6.49 22.21
N LEU A 262 17.36 -5.87 21.90
CA LEU A 262 17.68 -5.43 20.53
C LEU A 262 17.71 -6.59 19.53
N ALA A 263 18.06 -7.80 19.99
CA ALA A 263 17.99 -9.01 19.17
C ALA A 263 16.55 -9.31 18.73
N ALA A 264 15.58 -9.20 19.64
CA ALA A 264 14.17 -9.41 19.31
C ALA A 264 13.64 -8.32 18.36
N ALA A 265 14.01 -7.05 18.58
CA ALA A 265 13.61 -5.95 17.70
C ALA A 265 14.14 -6.15 16.27
N ARG A 266 15.42 -6.51 16.11
CA ARG A 266 16.02 -6.84 14.79
C ARG A 266 15.36 -8.03 14.12
N ALA A 267 15.05 -9.08 14.89
CA ALA A 267 14.38 -10.25 14.36
C ALA A 267 12.98 -9.92 13.82
N ALA A 268 12.22 -9.08 14.53
CA ALA A 268 10.92 -8.60 14.06
C ALA A 268 11.05 -7.81 12.75
N GLU A 269 12.03 -6.93 12.65
CA GLU A 269 12.25 -6.13 11.42
C GLU A 269 12.64 -7.00 10.23
N GLN A 270 13.52 -7.99 10.43
CA GLN A 270 13.90 -8.96 9.41
C GLN A 270 12.73 -9.84 8.96
N ALA A 271 11.75 -10.08 9.84
CA ALA A 271 10.51 -10.76 9.50
C ALA A 271 9.49 -9.85 8.78
N GLY A 272 9.79 -8.57 8.57
CA GLY A 272 8.86 -7.58 8.00
C GLY A 272 7.85 -7.01 9.01
N GLU A 273 7.98 -7.32 10.29
CA GLU A 273 7.09 -6.88 11.37
C GLU A 273 7.52 -5.53 11.92
N HIS A 274 7.45 -4.55 11.04
CA HIS A 274 7.88 -3.17 11.18
C HIS A 274 7.37 -2.44 12.44
N LEU A 275 6.06 -2.48 12.72
CA LEU A 275 5.48 -1.83 13.92
C LEU A 275 5.94 -2.52 15.22
N LEU A 276 6.07 -3.84 15.17
CA LEU A 276 6.54 -4.64 16.30
C LEU A 276 8.01 -4.36 16.60
N ALA A 277 8.84 -4.24 15.56
CA ALA A 277 10.24 -3.89 15.67
C ALA A 277 10.43 -2.54 16.37
N SER A 278 9.66 -1.51 15.99
CA SER A 278 9.72 -0.19 16.64
C SER A 278 9.32 -0.27 18.12
N ARG A 279 8.24 -0.98 18.48
CA ARG A 279 7.84 -1.15 19.90
C ARG A 279 8.89 -1.89 20.71
N LEU A 280 9.42 -2.99 20.18
CA LEU A 280 10.47 -3.78 20.84
C LEU A 280 11.75 -2.97 21.03
N PHE A 281 12.12 -2.17 20.03
CA PHE A 281 13.28 -1.30 20.09
C PHE A 281 13.13 -0.23 21.19
N SER A 282 12.02 0.51 21.20
CA SER A 282 11.73 1.52 22.23
C SER A 282 11.65 0.90 23.63
N SER A 283 11.08 -0.31 23.76
CA SER A 283 11.04 -1.03 25.03
C SER A 283 12.43 -1.49 25.50
N ALA A 284 13.31 -1.92 24.58
CA ALA A 284 14.66 -2.38 24.90
C ALA A 284 15.59 -1.24 25.34
N GLU A 285 15.48 -0.09 24.68
CA GLU A 285 16.32 1.08 24.95
C GLU A 285 15.79 1.94 26.11
N GLY A 286 14.48 1.85 26.41
CA GLY A 286 13.82 2.65 27.44
C GLY A 286 13.57 4.10 27.01
N ALA A 287 13.26 4.97 27.98
CA ALA A 287 12.93 6.37 27.74
C ALA A 287 14.19 7.24 27.44
N LYS A 288 14.83 7.00 26.30
CA LYS A 288 15.93 7.82 25.77
C LYS A 288 15.40 8.87 24.80
N LYS A 289 16.17 9.94 24.59
CA LYS A 289 15.86 10.96 23.57
C LYS A 289 15.89 10.35 22.17
N SER A 290 15.05 10.86 21.27
CA SER A 290 14.91 10.39 19.88
C SER A 290 16.24 10.33 19.13
N GLU A 291 17.11 11.31 19.33
CA GLU A 291 18.47 11.34 18.75
C GLU A 291 19.29 10.09 19.11
N VAL A 292 19.26 9.68 20.37
CA VAL A 292 20.01 8.51 20.85
C VAL A 292 19.41 7.23 20.28
N LEU A 293 18.08 7.18 20.19
CA LEU A 293 17.36 6.06 19.59
C LEU A 293 17.68 5.94 18.09
N LEU A 294 17.67 7.05 17.35
CA LEU A 294 17.99 7.08 15.92
C LEU A 294 19.42 6.61 15.66
N ARG A 295 20.40 7.14 16.42
CA ARG A 295 21.81 6.72 16.33
C ARG A 295 21.94 5.22 16.58
N ARG A 296 21.27 4.71 17.60
CA ARG A 296 21.32 3.29 17.97
C ARG A 296 20.66 2.41 16.92
N ALA A 297 19.53 2.82 16.34
CA ALA A 297 18.84 2.08 15.28
C ALA A 297 19.72 1.96 14.02
N VAL A 298 20.40 3.05 13.65
CA VAL A 298 21.37 3.04 12.54
C VAL A 298 22.56 2.12 12.84
N GLU A 299 23.13 2.18 14.04
CA GLU A 299 24.25 1.31 14.46
C GLU A 299 23.88 -0.17 14.48
N GLU A 300 22.65 -0.50 14.88
CA GLU A 300 22.13 -1.87 14.91
C GLU A 300 21.60 -2.36 13.54
N ARG A 301 21.74 -1.55 12.49
CA ARG A 301 21.29 -1.82 11.11
C ARG A 301 19.78 -2.08 11.02
N MET A 302 19.00 -1.18 11.62
CA MET A 302 17.55 -1.24 11.69
C MET A 302 16.90 -0.11 10.87
N PRO A 303 16.89 -0.20 9.52
CA PRO A 303 16.53 0.92 8.65
C PRO A 303 15.08 1.38 8.80
N PHE A 304 14.13 0.48 9.01
CA PHE A 304 12.72 0.82 9.18
C PHE A 304 12.48 1.51 10.53
N VAL A 305 13.09 0.99 11.60
CA VAL A 305 12.96 1.63 12.92
C VAL A 305 13.59 3.02 12.90
N ALA A 306 14.75 3.17 12.25
CA ALA A 306 15.39 4.47 12.06
C ALA A 306 14.50 5.44 11.26
N GLU A 307 13.83 4.97 10.20
CA GLU A 307 12.87 5.76 9.43
C GLU A 307 11.64 6.19 10.27
N GLN A 308 11.09 5.31 11.11
CA GLN A 308 9.97 5.66 11.99
C GLN A 308 10.36 6.73 13.00
N ILE A 309 11.52 6.59 13.65
CA ILE A 309 12.01 7.59 14.61
C ILE A 309 12.17 8.95 13.92
N LEU A 310 12.70 8.97 12.69
CA LEU A 310 12.86 10.21 11.93
C LEU A 310 11.52 10.85 11.52
N LYS A 311 10.51 10.03 11.19
CA LYS A 311 9.15 10.51 10.89
C LYS A 311 8.44 11.09 12.11
N GLU A 312 8.64 10.50 13.28
CA GLU A 312 8.07 10.99 14.53
C GLU A 312 8.76 12.25 15.03
N ASP A 313 10.09 12.34 14.85
CA ASP A 313 10.90 13.46 15.32
C ASP A 313 12.07 13.75 14.38
N ALA A 314 11.84 14.70 13.47
CA ALA A 314 12.87 15.16 12.53
C ALA A 314 14.09 15.79 13.23
N THR A 315 13.93 16.32 14.46
CA THR A 315 15.04 16.94 15.21
C THR A 315 16.03 15.90 15.73
N ALA A 316 15.65 14.60 15.76
CA ALA A 316 16.55 13.50 16.09
C ALA A 316 17.79 13.43 15.18
N LEU A 317 17.71 14.01 13.97
CA LEU A 317 18.81 14.10 13.03
C LEU A 317 19.97 14.96 13.59
N GLU A 318 19.66 16.02 14.36
CA GLU A 318 20.63 17.06 14.76
C GLU A 318 21.83 16.52 15.54
N GLY A 319 21.65 15.50 16.36
CA GLY A 319 22.76 14.92 17.10
C GLY A 319 23.35 13.65 16.48
N LEU A 320 23.08 13.39 15.21
CA LEU A 320 23.90 12.47 14.43
C LEU A 320 25.21 13.14 13.99
N ASP A 321 26.33 12.43 14.16
CA ASP A 321 27.67 12.89 13.77
C ASP A 321 27.88 12.81 12.24
N GLN A 322 29.00 13.35 11.76
CA GLN A 322 29.37 13.30 10.33
C GLN A 322 29.56 11.86 9.82
N GLU A 323 29.74 10.88 10.73
CA GLU A 323 29.86 9.46 10.37
C GLU A 323 28.51 8.79 10.14
N ALA A 324 27.42 9.43 10.55
CA ALA A 324 26.08 8.89 10.45
C ALA A 324 25.67 8.59 9.01
N ALA A 325 26.12 9.37 8.02
CA ALA A 325 25.82 9.09 6.62
C ALA A 325 26.45 7.77 6.16
N ARG A 326 27.70 7.49 6.57
CA ARG A 326 28.37 6.20 6.30
C ARG A 326 27.68 5.04 7.01
N LYS A 327 27.29 5.22 8.27
CA LYS A 327 26.55 4.19 9.03
C LYS A 327 25.16 3.94 8.45
N ALA A 328 24.42 4.98 8.08
CA ALA A 328 23.09 4.88 7.46
C ALA A 328 23.16 4.16 6.12
N HIS A 329 24.15 4.48 5.29
CA HIS A 329 24.42 3.75 4.06
C HIS A 329 24.73 2.26 4.31
N ALA A 330 25.61 1.95 5.27
CA ALA A 330 25.93 0.57 5.62
C ALA A 330 24.76 -0.21 6.23
N ALA A 331 23.81 0.49 6.87
CA ALA A 331 22.59 -0.06 7.43
C ALA A 331 21.44 -0.21 6.41
N GLY A 332 21.56 0.37 5.22
CA GLY A 332 20.46 0.46 4.26
C GLY A 332 19.33 1.41 4.71
N ALA A 333 19.62 2.36 5.60
CA ALA A 333 18.65 3.32 6.13
C ALA A 333 18.52 4.52 5.17
N TRP A 334 17.97 4.27 3.97
CA TRP A 334 17.98 5.24 2.87
C TRP A 334 17.26 6.54 3.15
N THR A 335 16.16 6.50 3.92
CA THR A 335 15.41 7.68 4.33
C THR A 335 16.23 8.56 5.27
N VAL A 336 17.00 7.95 6.18
CA VAL A 336 17.91 8.68 7.07
C VAL A 336 19.10 9.23 6.28
N LEU A 337 19.65 8.47 5.34
CA LEU A 337 20.71 8.94 4.46
C LEU A 337 20.28 10.14 3.62
N ALA A 338 19.07 10.11 3.04
CA ALA A 338 18.50 11.23 2.28
C ALA A 338 18.41 12.50 3.15
N ALA A 339 17.89 12.38 4.37
CA ALA A 339 17.78 13.51 5.29
C ALA A 339 19.15 14.07 5.72
N LEU A 340 20.16 13.22 5.92
CA LEU A 340 21.52 13.66 6.20
C LEU A 340 22.13 14.41 5.01
N LEU A 341 21.93 13.92 3.79
CA LEU A 341 22.35 14.64 2.59
C LEU A 341 21.64 16.00 2.50
N ASP A 342 20.32 16.07 2.70
CA ASP A 342 19.59 17.34 2.65
C ASP A 342 20.07 18.35 3.71
N ARG A 343 20.56 17.88 4.86
CA ARG A 343 21.21 18.70 5.90
C ARG A 343 22.59 19.23 5.49
N GLY A 344 23.19 18.67 4.44
CA GLY A 344 24.52 19.03 3.93
C GLY A 344 25.65 18.14 4.48
N ASP A 345 25.34 16.99 5.08
CA ASP A 345 26.37 16.03 5.49
C ASP A 345 27.12 15.45 4.27
N PRO A 346 28.42 15.12 4.42
CA PRO A 346 29.20 14.57 3.32
C PRO A 346 28.67 13.21 2.88
N ALA A 347 28.52 13.03 1.57
CA ALA A 347 28.05 11.78 1.01
C ALA A 347 29.04 10.62 1.31
N PRO A 348 28.54 9.44 1.72
CA PRO A 348 29.38 8.31 2.11
C PRO A 348 30.09 7.63 0.93
N ALA A 349 29.63 7.91 -0.29
CA ALA A 349 30.19 7.48 -1.56
C ALA A 349 30.03 8.61 -2.58
N GLN A 350 30.62 8.45 -3.77
CA GLN A 350 30.39 9.41 -4.86
C GLN A 350 28.89 9.57 -5.10
N PRO A 351 28.32 10.80 -5.02
CA PRO A 351 26.88 11.01 -5.15
C PRO A 351 26.26 10.40 -6.42
N ARG A 352 27.06 10.26 -7.49
CA ARG A 352 26.67 9.55 -8.72
C ARG A 352 26.35 8.07 -8.51
N LEU A 353 27.17 7.36 -7.75
CA LEU A 353 26.95 5.94 -7.45
C LEU A 353 25.73 5.76 -6.54
N LEU A 354 25.53 6.67 -5.59
CA LEU A 354 24.35 6.69 -4.73
C LEU A 354 23.07 6.98 -5.53
N LEU A 355 23.13 7.91 -6.48
CA LEU A 355 22.02 8.21 -7.37
C LEU A 355 21.66 7.00 -8.26
N ASP A 356 22.64 6.37 -8.92
CA ASP A 356 22.39 5.17 -9.74
C ASP A 356 21.76 4.05 -8.89
N TYR A 357 22.27 3.83 -7.68
CA TYR A 357 21.67 2.89 -6.74
C TYR A 357 20.24 3.28 -6.35
N ALA A 358 20.00 4.53 -5.95
CA ALA A 358 18.69 5.01 -5.53
C ALA A 358 17.64 4.86 -6.64
N LEU A 359 18.02 5.21 -7.88
CA LEU A 359 17.23 5.04 -9.09
C LEU A 359 16.91 3.54 -9.34
N ARG A 360 17.91 2.65 -9.26
CA ARG A 360 17.76 1.19 -9.45
C ARG A 360 17.15 0.43 -8.28
N ALA A 361 17.11 1.00 -7.08
CA ALA A 361 16.45 0.42 -5.91
C ALA A 361 15.05 0.99 -5.65
N GLY A 362 14.73 2.15 -6.22
CA GLY A 362 13.40 2.74 -6.14
C GLY A 362 13.25 3.76 -5.00
N HIS A 363 14.36 4.32 -4.53
CA HIS A 363 14.40 5.25 -3.40
C HIS A 363 14.31 6.69 -3.89
N ALA A 364 13.08 7.16 -4.16
CA ALA A 364 12.81 8.51 -4.68
C ALA A 364 13.43 9.62 -3.83
N GLY A 365 13.25 9.57 -2.50
CA GLY A 365 13.81 10.55 -1.57
C GLY A 365 15.33 10.66 -1.66
N LEU A 366 16.03 9.53 -1.66
CA LEU A 366 17.49 9.50 -1.80
C LEU A 366 17.94 10.00 -3.17
N ALA A 367 17.24 9.63 -4.25
CA ALA A 367 17.55 10.11 -5.59
C ALA A 367 17.44 11.64 -5.68
N ARG A 368 16.38 12.23 -5.11
CA ARG A 368 16.22 13.70 -5.03
C ARG A 368 17.38 14.37 -4.29
N SER A 369 17.73 13.86 -3.10
CA SER A 369 18.83 14.41 -2.30
C SER A 369 20.19 14.30 -3.03
N CYS A 370 20.44 13.17 -3.70
CA CYS A 370 21.66 13.01 -4.51
C CYS A 370 21.71 13.97 -5.70
N LEU A 371 20.57 14.25 -6.35
CA LEU A 371 20.49 15.21 -7.45
C LEU A 371 20.74 16.65 -7.00
N ALA A 372 20.17 17.04 -5.86
CA ALA A 372 20.43 18.35 -5.27
C ALA A 372 21.93 18.56 -4.98
N HIS A 373 22.63 17.51 -4.56
CA HIS A 373 24.09 17.53 -4.32
C HIS A 373 24.96 17.52 -5.58
N LEU A 374 24.49 16.90 -6.67
CA LEU A 374 25.26 16.80 -7.92
C LEU A 374 25.27 18.10 -8.74
N GLY A 375 24.32 19.02 -8.50
CA GLY A 375 24.21 20.27 -9.24
C GLY A 375 24.00 20.05 -10.75
N GLU A 376 24.68 20.83 -11.58
CA GLU A 376 24.50 20.84 -13.05
C GLU A 376 25.16 19.65 -13.77
N ASP A 377 26.02 18.86 -13.11
CA ASP A 377 26.83 17.81 -13.74
C ASP A 377 26.05 16.50 -13.95
N THR A 378 24.96 16.62 -14.73
CA THR A 378 23.96 15.56 -15.04
C THR A 378 24.15 14.93 -16.43
N ARG A 379 25.28 15.18 -17.09
CA ARG A 379 25.51 14.83 -18.51
C ARG A 379 25.43 13.32 -18.81
N ASP A 380 25.59 12.46 -17.80
CA ASP A 380 25.56 10.99 -17.94
C ASP A 380 24.30 10.31 -17.33
N MET A 381 23.28 11.07 -16.94
CA MET A 381 22.08 10.53 -16.29
C MET A 381 21.12 9.77 -17.22
N ASP A 382 21.29 9.92 -18.53
CA ASP A 382 20.42 9.35 -19.56
C ASP A 382 20.25 7.83 -19.38
N LEU A 383 21.31 7.10 -19.05
CA LEU A 383 21.27 5.66 -18.88
C LEU A 383 20.49 5.23 -17.62
N ALA A 384 20.64 5.96 -16.52
CA ALA A 384 19.97 5.64 -15.25
C ALA A 384 18.47 5.98 -15.30
N LEU A 385 18.11 7.09 -15.95
CA LEU A 385 16.71 7.46 -16.21
C LEU A 385 16.04 6.44 -17.14
N ARG A 386 16.71 6.02 -18.22
CA ARG A 386 16.20 4.95 -19.11
C ARG A 386 15.98 3.65 -18.35
N THR A 387 16.94 3.23 -17.53
CA THR A 387 16.81 2.01 -16.71
C THR A 387 15.60 2.10 -15.77
N CYS A 388 15.32 3.27 -15.19
CA CYS A 388 14.12 3.46 -14.36
C CYS A 388 12.82 3.38 -15.16
N LEU A 389 12.79 3.98 -16.35
CA LEU A 389 11.64 3.88 -17.26
C LEU A 389 11.39 2.42 -17.66
N ASP A 390 12.43 1.65 -17.97
CA ASP A 390 12.35 0.23 -18.31
C ASP A 390 11.77 -0.63 -17.17
N HIS A 391 12.01 -0.22 -15.91
CA HIS A 391 11.46 -0.89 -14.72
C HIS A 391 10.12 -0.28 -14.23
N GLY A 392 9.50 0.61 -15.01
CA GLY A 392 8.21 1.22 -14.69
C GLY A 392 8.24 2.27 -13.55
N ARG A 393 9.41 2.82 -13.23
CA ARG A 393 9.61 3.75 -12.10
C ARG A 393 9.50 5.21 -12.51
N THR A 394 8.38 5.53 -13.15
CA THR A 394 8.13 6.85 -13.77
C THR A 394 8.05 7.98 -12.76
N GLU A 395 7.60 7.73 -11.53
CA GLU A 395 7.55 8.75 -10.47
C GLU A 395 8.94 9.25 -10.08
N ILE A 396 9.92 8.34 -9.97
CA ILE A 396 11.30 8.66 -9.62
C ILE A 396 11.97 9.44 -10.76
N VAL A 397 11.74 9.02 -12.01
CA VAL A 397 12.24 9.72 -13.21
C VAL A 397 11.65 11.11 -13.27
N ARG A 398 10.35 11.27 -13.00
CA ARG A 398 9.69 12.56 -12.96
C ARG A 398 10.28 13.46 -11.89
N GLU A 399 10.39 13.00 -10.65
CA GLU A 399 10.96 13.82 -9.57
C GLU A 399 12.40 14.21 -9.87
N ALA A 400 13.17 13.28 -10.45
CA ALA A 400 14.50 13.58 -10.93
C ALA A 400 14.49 14.65 -12.02
N LEU A 401 13.62 14.54 -13.02
CA LEU A 401 13.45 15.52 -14.09
C LEU A 401 12.91 16.86 -13.58
N GLU A 402 12.03 16.89 -12.58
CA GLU A 402 11.51 18.11 -11.95
C GLU A 402 12.62 18.83 -11.18
N VAL A 403 13.45 18.10 -10.41
CA VAL A 403 14.63 18.66 -9.72
C VAL A 403 15.64 19.17 -10.74
N MET A 404 15.96 18.38 -11.76
CA MET A 404 16.84 18.78 -12.85
C MET A 404 16.29 19.98 -13.62
N TRP A 405 14.98 20.02 -13.84
CA TRP A 405 14.31 21.12 -14.50
C TRP A 405 14.42 22.39 -13.66
N LYS A 406 14.04 22.35 -12.37
CA LYS A 406 14.20 23.49 -11.45
C LYS A 406 15.64 23.99 -11.38
N ALA A 407 16.62 23.08 -11.38
CA ALA A 407 18.04 23.44 -11.42
C ALA A 407 18.44 24.10 -12.75
N ARG A 408 17.95 23.59 -13.89
CA ARG A 408 18.28 24.10 -15.25
C ARG A 408 17.51 25.36 -15.64
N SER A 409 16.29 25.55 -15.14
CA SER A 409 15.43 26.69 -15.46
C SER A 409 15.74 27.91 -14.61
N GLY A 410 16.67 27.82 -13.66
CA GLY A 410 17.00 28.93 -12.75
C GLY A 410 15.79 29.43 -11.93
N GLY A 411 14.69 28.67 -11.87
CA GLY A 411 13.42 29.10 -11.29
C GLY A 411 12.69 30.21 -12.06
N GLN A 412 13.15 30.62 -13.25
CA GLN A 412 12.55 31.70 -14.05
C GLN A 412 11.99 31.14 -15.35
N SER A 413 10.70 30.82 -15.36
CA SER A 413 9.95 30.67 -16.61
C SER A 413 9.56 32.07 -17.12
N GLU A 414 10.46 32.77 -17.82
CA GLU A 414 10.22 34.16 -18.31
C GLU A 414 9.30 34.25 -19.55
N GLY A 415 8.63 33.16 -19.96
CA GLY A 415 7.69 33.19 -21.08
C GLY A 415 6.29 33.66 -20.67
N PRO A 416 5.56 34.41 -21.51
CA PRO A 416 4.18 34.77 -21.25
C PRO A 416 3.31 33.50 -21.22
N PRO A 417 2.40 33.36 -20.24
CA PRO A 417 1.55 32.18 -20.07
C PRO A 417 0.57 32.00 -21.24
N LEU A 418 0.14 30.76 -21.48
CA LEU A 418 -0.60 30.36 -22.70
C LEU A 418 -1.86 31.21 -23.00
N LEU A 419 -2.49 31.80 -21.98
CA LEU A 419 -3.68 32.63 -22.14
C LEU A 419 -3.46 34.00 -22.72
N GLU A 420 -2.29 34.59 -22.47
CA GLU A 420 -1.94 35.85 -23.12
C GLU A 420 -1.83 35.64 -24.64
N LEU A 421 -1.54 34.41 -25.05
CA LEU A 421 -1.49 33.98 -26.44
C LEU A 421 -2.89 33.64 -27.01
N GLU A 422 -3.88 33.34 -26.16
CA GLU A 422 -5.30 33.17 -26.55
C GLU A 422 -6.02 34.53 -26.75
N GLY A 423 -5.52 35.60 -26.13
CA GLY A 423 -6.16 36.91 -26.06
C GLY A 423 -5.96 37.79 -27.30
N GLY A 424 -6.78 37.61 -28.33
CA GLY A 424 -6.93 38.54 -29.44
C GLY A 424 -8.15 38.21 -30.30
N THR A 425 -8.25 38.77 -31.51
CA THR A 425 -9.42 38.68 -32.42
C THR A 425 -9.97 37.25 -32.57
N PRO A 426 -11.26 37.07 -32.94
CA PRO A 426 -12.04 35.82 -32.85
C PRO A 426 -11.58 34.65 -33.75
N ASP A 427 -10.31 34.61 -34.15
CA ASP A 427 -9.80 33.48 -34.91
C ASP A 427 -9.57 32.30 -33.97
N HIS A 428 -10.12 31.15 -34.39
CA HIS A 428 -10.11 29.89 -33.67
C HIS A 428 -8.67 29.33 -33.53
N PRO A 429 -8.41 28.39 -32.60
CA PRO A 429 -7.17 27.61 -32.59
C PRO A 429 -6.93 26.98 -33.97
N ALA A 430 -5.71 26.49 -34.25
CA ALA A 430 -5.45 25.87 -35.54
C ALA A 430 -6.40 24.67 -35.77
N GLU A 431 -7.13 24.69 -36.88
CA GLU A 431 -8.13 23.68 -37.24
C GLU A 431 -7.66 22.82 -38.41
N CYS A 432 -8.14 21.58 -38.45
CA CYS A 432 -7.92 20.70 -39.58
C CYS A 432 -8.65 21.22 -40.82
N SER A 433 -7.94 21.44 -41.92
CA SER A 433 -8.55 21.94 -43.17
C SER A 433 -9.50 20.97 -43.87
N ILE A 434 -9.70 19.76 -43.33
CA ILE A 434 -10.59 18.72 -43.88
C ILE A 434 -11.87 18.62 -43.05
N CYS A 435 -11.76 18.42 -41.73
CA CYS A 435 -12.90 18.22 -40.83
C CYS A 435 -13.19 19.41 -39.89
N PHE A 436 -12.34 20.44 -39.89
CA PHE A 436 -12.42 21.61 -38.99
C PHE A 436 -12.28 21.29 -37.49
N GLU A 437 -11.79 20.10 -37.13
CA GLU A 437 -11.46 19.75 -35.74
C GLU A 437 -10.20 20.51 -35.28
N GLU A 438 -10.15 20.87 -34.00
CA GLU A 438 -9.02 21.55 -33.37
C GLU A 438 -7.77 20.66 -33.36
N LEU A 439 -6.69 21.12 -34.00
CA LEU A 439 -5.50 20.30 -34.26
C LEU A 439 -4.76 19.89 -32.99
N TYR A 440 -4.73 20.73 -31.96
CA TYR A 440 -4.00 20.46 -30.71
C TYR A 440 -4.47 19.20 -29.98
N THR A 441 -5.67 18.71 -30.30
CA THR A 441 -6.21 17.47 -29.74
C THR A 441 -5.57 16.22 -30.37
N ASN A 442 -5.28 16.25 -31.66
CA ASN A 442 -4.79 15.09 -32.42
C ASN A 442 -4.05 15.49 -33.71
N PRO A 443 -2.91 16.19 -33.61
CA PRO A 443 -2.22 16.71 -34.79
C PRO A 443 -1.53 15.59 -35.57
N GLY A 444 -1.77 15.54 -36.87
CA GLY A 444 -1.19 14.61 -37.83
C GLY A 444 -0.36 15.32 -38.90
N VAL A 445 0.69 14.64 -39.35
CA VAL A 445 1.60 15.09 -40.41
C VAL A 445 1.81 13.98 -41.43
N TYR A 446 2.23 14.37 -42.64
CA TYR A 446 2.59 13.47 -43.72
C TYR A 446 4.11 13.33 -43.81
N VAL A 447 4.62 12.09 -43.87
CA VAL A 447 6.05 11.77 -43.91
C VAL A 447 6.43 10.95 -45.14
N ASN A 448 7.69 11.08 -45.58
CA ASN A 448 8.29 10.27 -46.65
C ASN A 448 8.76 8.90 -46.12
N GLU A 449 9.41 8.12 -46.98
CA GLU A 449 9.96 6.80 -46.63
C GLU A 449 11.05 6.82 -45.55
N HIS A 450 11.70 7.97 -45.36
CA HIS A 450 12.68 8.21 -44.29
C HIS A 450 12.04 8.67 -42.98
N GLY A 451 10.71 8.81 -42.92
CA GLY A 451 9.99 9.33 -41.78
C GLY A 451 10.13 10.85 -41.59
N LEU A 452 10.60 11.57 -42.60
CA LEU A 452 10.73 13.03 -42.61
C LEU A 452 9.44 13.67 -43.14
N ARG A 453 9.00 14.76 -42.53
CA ARG A 453 7.78 15.45 -42.92
C ARG A 453 7.91 16.10 -44.30
N VAL A 454 6.94 15.90 -45.17
CA VAL A 454 7.04 16.32 -46.59
C VAL A 454 6.51 17.72 -46.88
N CYS A 455 5.68 18.30 -46.01
CA CYS A 455 5.12 19.64 -46.22
C CYS A 455 4.68 20.29 -44.91
N GLY A 456 4.53 21.63 -44.91
CA GLY A 456 4.15 22.43 -43.73
C GLY A 456 2.67 22.36 -43.31
N HIS A 457 1.86 21.52 -43.94
CA HIS A 457 0.45 21.37 -43.59
C HIS A 457 0.25 20.42 -42.41
N PHE A 458 -0.77 20.70 -41.59
CA PHE A 458 -1.24 19.84 -40.51
C PHE A 458 -2.71 19.46 -40.75
N THR A 459 -3.08 18.25 -40.38
CA THR A 459 -4.47 17.76 -40.37
C THR A 459 -4.70 16.98 -39.10
N CYS A 460 -5.94 16.68 -38.70
CA CYS A 460 -6.12 15.71 -37.62
C CYS A 460 -5.64 14.33 -38.10
N LEU A 461 -5.11 13.50 -37.20
CA LEU A 461 -4.54 12.20 -37.56
C LEU A 461 -5.56 11.33 -38.32
N ASN A 462 -6.83 11.34 -37.93
CA ASN A 462 -7.89 10.56 -38.58
C ASN A 462 -8.05 10.94 -40.05
N CYS A 463 -8.05 12.25 -40.37
CA CYS A 463 -8.12 12.70 -41.75
C CYS A 463 -6.84 12.37 -42.54
N ALA A 464 -5.66 12.45 -41.90
CA ALA A 464 -4.40 12.09 -42.54
C ALA A 464 -4.36 10.59 -42.90
N GLU A 465 -4.78 9.72 -41.98
CA GLU A 465 -4.88 8.27 -42.19
C GLU A 465 -5.92 7.94 -43.26
N HIS A 466 -7.06 8.63 -43.28
CA HIS A 466 -8.08 8.45 -44.32
C HIS A 466 -7.54 8.76 -45.73
N VAL A 467 -6.79 9.86 -45.90
CA VAL A 467 -6.15 10.20 -47.17
C VAL A 467 -5.15 9.12 -47.61
N GLN A 468 -4.39 8.56 -46.66
CA GLN A 468 -3.46 7.47 -46.93
C GLN A 468 -4.20 6.19 -47.36
N ASP A 469 -5.25 5.82 -46.65
CA ASP A 469 -6.05 4.61 -46.92
C ASP A 469 -6.75 4.69 -48.27
N GLU A 470 -7.35 5.83 -48.63
CA GLU A 470 -7.96 6.04 -49.95
C GLU A 470 -6.94 5.87 -51.09
N ALA A 471 -5.74 6.43 -50.94
CA ALA A 471 -4.68 6.26 -51.93
C ALA A 471 -4.25 4.80 -52.06
N GLY A 472 -4.15 4.09 -50.92
CA GLY A 472 -3.88 2.66 -50.87
C GLY A 472 -4.97 1.82 -51.56
N GLU A 473 -6.25 2.15 -51.36
CA GLU A 473 -7.37 1.49 -52.03
C GLU A 473 -7.37 1.71 -53.53
N ARG A 474 -7.12 2.95 -54.00
CA ARG A 474 -6.98 3.25 -55.43
C ARG A 474 -5.83 2.45 -56.06
N PHE A 475 -4.70 2.34 -55.36
CA PHE A 475 -3.57 1.53 -55.82
C PHE A 475 -3.90 0.03 -55.87
N ARG A 476 -4.57 -0.51 -54.84
CA ARG A 476 -5.04 -1.91 -54.80
C ARG A 476 -6.03 -2.20 -55.93
N ALA A 477 -6.99 -1.31 -56.17
CA ALA A 477 -7.97 -1.42 -57.23
C ALA A 477 -7.33 -1.38 -58.63
N TRP A 478 -6.36 -0.48 -58.84
CA TRP A 478 -5.59 -0.43 -60.08
C TRP A 478 -4.82 -1.74 -60.33
N ARG A 479 -4.12 -2.26 -59.31
CA ARG A 479 -3.38 -3.52 -59.40
C ARG A 479 -4.28 -4.71 -59.72
N ALA A 480 -5.49 -4.73 -59.16
CA ALA A 480 -6.47 -5.79 -59.38
C ALA A 480 -7.01 -5.81 -60.83
N ARG A 481 -7.15 -4.66 -61.48
CA ARG A 481 -7.70 -4.56 -62.84
C ARG A 481 -6.76 -5.10 -63.93
N ARG A 482 -5.45 -5.24 -63.66
CA ARG A 482 -4.43 -5.77 -64.60
C ARG A 482 -4.45 -5.17 -66.02
N GLU A 483 -5.07 -4.02 -66.22
CA GLU A 483 -5.14 -3.38 -67.54
C GLU A 483 -3.80 -2.68 -67.84
N PRO A 484 -3.01 -3.13 -68.84
CA PRO A 484 -1.68 -2.57 -69.13
C PRO A 484 -1.70 -1.12 -69.61
N ARG A 485 -2.88 -0.54 -69.82
CA ARG A 485 -3.07 0.77 -70.44
C ARG A 485 -3.47 1.87 -69.46
N ILE A 486 -3.77 1.56 -68.20
CA ILE A 486 -4.11 2.58 -67.20
C ILE A 486 -2.81 2.98 -66.47
N PRO A 487 -2.40 4.27 -66.48
CA PRO A 487 -1.26 4.75 -65.71
C PRO A 487 -1.41 4.40 -64.22
N ARG A 488 -0.29 4.06 -63.56
CA ARG A 488 -0.27 3.82 -62.11
C ARG A 488 -0.83 5.08 -61.42
N PRO A 489 -1.82 4.95 -60.52
CA PRO A 489 -2.29 6.10 -59.77
C PRO A 489 -1.12 6.67 -58.97
N PRO A 490 -1.00 8.01 -58.84
CA PRO A 490 0.00 8.61 -57.97
C PRO A 490 -0.15 8.04 -56.56
N GLY A 491 0.96 7.96 -55.83
CA GLY A 491 0.95 7.60 -54.41
C GLY A 491 0.09 8.56 -53.58
N PRO A 492 0.02 8.35 -52.26
CA PRO A 492 -0.62 9.32 -51.38
C PRO A 492 -0.02 10.72 -51.60
N VAL A 493 -0.88 11.72 -51.73
CA VAL A 493 -0.46 13.13 -51.85
C VAL A 493 -1.23 13.96 -50.83
N CYS A 494 -0.55 14.95 -50.24
CA CYS A 494 -1.19 15.89 -49.32
C CYS A 494 -2.37 16.60 -50.04
N PRO A 495 -3.58 16.65 -49.47
CA PRO A 495 -4.73 17.21 -50.15
C PRO A 495 -4.64 18.73 -50.38
N LEU A 496 -3.75 19.41 -49.65
CA LEU A 496 -3.59 20.86 -49.69
C LEU A 496 -2.53 21.31 -50.71
N CYS A 497 -1.33 20.72 -50.68
CA CYS A 497 -0.23 21.09 -51.59
C CYS A 497 0.16 20.02 -52.61
N ARG A 498 -0.47 18.85 -52.58
CA ARG A 498 -0.17 17.70 -53.45
C ARG A 498 1.26 17.16 -53.31
N ALA A 499 1.96 17.48 -52.21
CA ALA A 499 3.26 16.88 -51.91
C ALA A 499 3.09 15.35 -51.72
N PRO A 500 3.90 14.52 -52.41
CA PRO A 500 3.84 13.07 -52.24
C PRO A 500 4.31 12.66 -50.85
N PHE A 501 3.65 11.66 -50.26
CA PHE A 501 4.01 11.12 -48.95
C PHE A 501 3.84 9.60 -48.90
N GLU A 502 4.49 8.96 -47.95
CA GLU A 502 4.45 7.50 -47.74
C GLU A 502 3.51 7.11 -46.58
N ALA A 503 3.57 7.86 -45.47
CA ALA A 503 2.73 7.60 -44.31
C ALA A 503 2.15 8.87 -43.67
N ALA A 504 0.99 8.72 -43.03
CA ALA A 504 0.45 9.66 -42.07
C ALA A 504 0.89 9.24 -40.66
N VAL A 505 1.45 10.17 -39.89
CA VAL A 505 1.89 9.93 -38.51
C VAL A 505 1.40 11.04 -37.59
N ARG A 506 1.21 10.71 -36.32
CA ARG A 506 0.91 11.70 -35.28
C ARG A 506 2.14 12.56 -35.02
N LEU A 507 1.94 13.87 -34.82
CA LEU A 507 3.00 14.71 -34.27
C LEU A 507 3.26 14.28 -32.82
N THR A 508 4.47 13.77 -32.56
CA THR A 508 4.83 13.19 -31.27
C THR A 508 4.77 14.22 -30.14
N ASP A 509 4.42 13.79 -28.92
CA ASP A 509 4.52 14.66 -27.74
C ASP A 509 6.01 14.96 -27.47
N PRO A 510 6.45 16.23 -27.50
CA PRO A 510 7.85 16.60 -27.28
C PRO A 510 8.34 16.27 -25.86
N THR A 511 7.44 16.03 -24.90
CA THR A 511 7.80 15.58 -23.55
C THR A 511 8.11 14.08 -23.48
N VAL A 512 7.71 13.31 -24.50
CA VAL A 512 7.94 11.86 -24.60
C VAL A 512 9.12 11.55 -25.50
N ASP A 513 9.15 12.11 -26.71
CA ASP A 513 10.26 11.95 -27.65
C ASP A 513 10.58 13.29 -28.34
N PRO A 514 11.42 14.13 -27.71
CA PRO A 514 11.72 15.46 -28.22
C PRO A 514 12.44 15.43 -29.57
N LYS A 515 13.23 14.39 -29.86
CA LYS A 515 13.96 14.27 -31.13
C LYS A 515 13.03 13.86 -32.26
N ALA A 516 12.12 12.92 -32.04
CA ALA A 516 11.10 12.60 -33.03
C ALA A 516 10.19 13.81 -33.29
N PHE A 517 9.76 14.52 -32.25
CA PHE A 517 9.02 15.77 -32.41
C PHE A 517 9.78 16.77 -33.28
N PHE A 518 11.06 17.03 -32.97
CA PHE A 518 11.88 17.98 -33.73
C PHE A 518 11.98 17.59 -35.21
N ARG A 519 12.22 16.30 -35.50
CA ARG A 519 12.25 15.78 -36.88
C ARG A 519 10.92 15.97 -37.62
N LEU A 520 9.80 15.73 -36.93
CA LEU A 520 8.46 15.92 -37.49
C LEU A 520 8.04 17.39 -37.59
N ALA A 521 8.63 18.29 -36.79
CA ALA A 521 8.41 19.73 -36.89
C ALA A 521 9.13 20.33 -38.10
N CYS A 522 10.32 19.80 -38.44
CA CYS A 522 11.11 20.21 -39.60
C CYS A 522 10.45 19.79 -40.91
N VAL A 523 10.65 20.58 -41.97
CA VAL A 523 10.34 20.18 -43.36
C VAL A 523 11.64 20.35 -44.14
N PRO A 524 12.25 19.27 -44.66
CA PRO A 524 13.52 19.37 -45.36
C PRO A 524 13.32 20.05 -46.72
N GLU A 525 14.36 20.72 -47.21
CA GLU A 525 14.34 21.30 -48.57
C GLU A 525 14.53 20.24 -49.64
N ASP A 526 15.30 19.20 -49.32
CA ASP A 526 15.56 18.04 -50.15
C ASP A 526 14.90 16.80 -49.53
N ALA A 527 14.27 15.97 -50.35
CA ALA A 527 13.64 14.73 -49.91
C ALA A 527 14.66 13.77 -49.28
N ASP A 528 15.92 13.86 -49.72
CA ASP A 528 17.04 13.00 -49.31
C ASP A 528 17.92 13.66 -48.22
N ALA A 529 17.45 14.73 -47.58
CA ALA A 529 18.22 15.42 -46.55
C ALA A 529 18.57 14.50 -45.37
N ASN A 530 19.83 14.54 -44.92
CA ASN A 530 20.26 13.80 -43.75
C ASN A 530 19.47 14.28 -42.51
N PRO A 531 18.83 13.39 -41.73
CA PRO A 531 18.13 13.75 -40.51
C PRO A 531 18.94 14.59 -39.51
N GLU A 532 20.26 14.41 -39.46
CA GLU A 532 21.15 15.19 -38.57
C GLU A 532 21.35 16.64 -39.04
N SER A 533 21.07 16.94 -40.31
CA SER A 533 21.22 18.27 -40.91
C SER A 533 19.93 19.09 -40.87
N LEU A 534 18.87 18.57 -40.25
CA LEU A 534 17.58 19.23 -40.21
C LEU A 534 17.63 20.51 -39.36
N THR A 535 17.09 21.58 -39.94
CA THR A 535 16.89 22.85 -39.25
C THR A 535 15.41 23.19 -39.24
N LEU A 536 14.89 23.52 -38.05
CA LEU A 536 13.52 23.96 -37.90
C LEU A 536 13.45 25.44 -38.29
N LYS A 537 12.80 25.73 -39.42
CA LYS A 537 12.60 27.10 -39.88
C LYS A 537 11.48 27.79 -39.10
N GLU A 538 11.61 29.09 -38.93
CA GLU A 538 10.69 29.95 -38.17
C GLU A 538 9.21 29.72 -38.55
N LYS A 539 8.89 29.76 -39.84
CA LYS A 539 7.52 29.54 -40.35
C LYS A 539 6.93 28.17 -39.98
N PHE A 540 7.77 27.13 -39.94
CA PHE A 540 7.35 25.76 -39.62
C PHE A 540 7.23 25.56 -38.12
N ALA A 541 8.11 26.17 -37.32
CA ALA A 541 7.97 26.21 -35.88
C ALA A 541 6.64 26.88 -35.46
N LEU A 542 6.30 28.05 -36.02
CA LEU A 542 5.04 28.72 -35.73
C LEU A 542 3.83 27.84 -36.05
N SER A 543 3.83 27.22 -37.24
CA SER A 543 2.75 26.32 -37.66
C SER A 543 2.65 25.09 -36.76
N THR A 544 3.79 24.55 -36.32
CA THR A 544 3.86 23.37 -35.44
C THR A 544 3.36 23.68 -34.04
N LEU A 545 3.75 24.82 -33.48
CA LEU A 545 3.26 25.29 -32.18
C LEU A 545 1.76 25.57 -32.22
N GLY A 546 1.27 26.19 -33.30
CA GLY A 546 -0.17 26.39 -33.50
C GLY A 546 -0.96 25.09 -33.62
N ALA A 547 -0.37 24.06 -34.21
CA ALA A 547 -1.00 22.73 -34.29
C ALA A 547 -0.93 21.93 -32.98
N LEU A 548 0.01 22.23 -32.09
CA LEU A 548 0.23 21.49 -30.84
C LEU A 548 -0.41 22.15 -29.62
N LEU A 549 -0.50 23.48 -29.61
CA LEU A 549 -1.03 24.27 -28.50
C LEU A 549 -2.38 24.89 -28.90
N PRO A 550 -3.33 25.07 -27.97
CA PRO A 550 -4.60 25.74 -28.22
C PRO A 550 -4.43 27.26 -28.29
N VAL A 551 -3.53 27.73 -29.17
CA VAL A 551 -3.21 29.15 -29.33
C VAL A 551 -3.82 29.72 -30.62
N ASN A 552 -4.16 31.00 -30.59
CA ASN A 552 -4.48 31.72 -31.81
C ASN A 552 -3.17 32.03 -32.55
N VAL A 553 -2.98 31.42 -33.72
CA VAL A 553 -1.72 31.49 -34.48
C VAL A 553 -1.38 32.93 -34.89
N SER A 554 -2.39 33.74 -35.24
CA SER A 554 -2.20 35.13 -35.66
C SER A 554 -1.69 36.01 -34.51
N ASN A 555 -2.24 35.84 -33.30
CA ASN A 555 -1.80 36.58 -32.12
C ASN A 555 -0.44 36.07 -31.64
N PHE A 556 -0.28 34.75 -31.62
CA PHE A 556 0.96 34.11 -31.19
C PHE A 556 2.13 34.48 -32.09
N ALA A 557 1.92 34.74 -33.38
CA ALA A 557 2.97 35.16 -34.30
C ALA A 557 3.77 36.39 -33.83
N ALA A 558 3.12 37.36 -33.18
CA ALA A 558 3.79 38.56 -32.67
C ALA A 558 4.73 38.24 -31.48
N THR A 559 4.25 37.44 -30.53
CA THR A 559 5.08 36.98 -29.40
C THR A 559 6.17 36.01 -29.87
N PHE A 560 5.86 35.18 -30.85
CA PHE A 560 6.80 34.22 -31.42
C PHE A 560 8.02 34.92 -32.06
N GLN A 561 7.84 36.10 -32.67
CA GLN A 561 8.95 36.90 -33.22
C GLN A 561 9.97 37.34 -32.16
N SER A 562 9.57 37.53 -30.90
CA SER A 562 10.51 37.85 -29.82
C SER A 562 11.13 36.60 -29.18
N LEU A 563 10.40 35.48 -29.15
CA LEU A 563 10.88 34.20 -28.61
C LEU A 563 11.87 33.51 -29.57
N TRP A 564 11.64 33.60 -30.87
CA TRP A 564 12.43 32.89 -31.88
C TRP A 564 13.94 33.19 -31.83
N PRO A 565 14.38 34.46 -31.72
CA PRO A 565 15.80 34.79 -31.56
C PRO A 565 16.41 34.36 -30.23
N ALA A 566 15.61 34.12 -29.19
CA ALA A 566 16.13 33.62 -27.90
C ALA A 566 16.39 32.10 -27.96
N TRP A 567 15.60 31.37 -28.74
CA TRP A 567 15.80 29.94 -28.96
C TRP A 567 16.94 29.66 -29.93
N CYS A 568 17.07 30.46 -30.99
CA CYS A 568 18.19 30.38 -31.91
C CYS A 568 19.41 31.04 -31.25
N ASP A 569 20.49 30.29 -31.01
CA ASP A 569 21.65 30.77 -30.27
C ASP A 569 22.16 32.15 -30.74
N ALA A 570 21.98 33.18 -29.91
CA ALA A 570 22.24 34.58 -30.27
C ALA A 570 23.74 34.90 -30.41
N ASP A 571 24.59 34.09 -29.78
CA ASP A 571 26.04 34.29 -29.71
C ASP A 571 26.77 33.79 -30.98
N LEU A 572 26.08 33.03 -31.83
CA LEU A 572 26.65 32.54 -33.10
C LEU A 572 26.39 33.55 -34.23
N GLN A 573 27.46 34.24 -34.63
CA GLN A 573 27.52 35.02 -35.86
C GLN A 573 28.23 34.20 -36.96
N PRO A 574 27.63 34.02 -38.16
CA PRO A 574 26.31 34.49 -38.59
C PRO A 574 25.16 33.69 -37.97
N ARG A 575 24.00 34.35 -37.77
CA ARG A 575 22.79 33.69 -37.24
C ARG A 575 22.38 32.53 -38.15
N PRO A 576 22.17 31.32 -37.62
CA PRO A 576 21.72 30.19 -38.42
C PRO A 576 20.34 30.47 -39.03
N GLU A 577 20.09 29.95 -40.23
CA GLU A 577 18.81 30.11 -40.96
C GLU A 577 17.61 29.36 -40.31
N GLY A 578 17.85 28.68 -39.18
CA GLY A 578 16.84 27.96 -38.42
C GLY A 578 17.38 27.42 -37.11
N LEU A 579 16.47 26.90 -36.29
CA LEU A 579 16.78 26.28 -35.01
C LEU A 579 17.31 24.86 -35.24
N ARG A 580 18.52 24.54 -34.74
CA ARG A 580 19.08 23.17 -34.82
C ARG A 580 18.56 22.30 -33.68
N GLU A 581 18.71 20.98 -33.81
CA GLU A 581 18.28 20.02 -32.76
C GLU A 581 18.96 20.35 -31.42
N ALA A 582 20.26 20.66 -31.42
CA ALA A 582 20.98 21.03 -30.19
C ALA A 582 20.42 22.30 -29.52
N ASP A 583 20.03 23.29 -30.31
CA ASP A 583 19.47 24.56 -29.84
C ASP A 583 18.03 24.36 -29.31
N PHE A 584 17.25 23.50 -29.96
CA PHE A 584 15.92 23.08 -29.51
C PHE A 584 15.97 22.39 -28.14
N LEU A 585 16.95 21.51 -27.92
CA LEU A 585 17.14 20.74 -26.68
C LEU A 585 17.87 21.50 -25.56
N ARG A 586 18.39 22.71 -25.84
CA ARG A 586 19.15 23.52 -24.89
C ARG A 586 18.27 23.93 -23.69
N PRO A 587 18.81 24.06 -22.46
CA PRO A 587 18.13 24.73 -21.35
C PRO A 587 17.65 26.13 -21.76
N GLY A 588 16.40 26.48 -21.43
CA GLY A 588 15.77 27.72 -21.88
C GLY A 588 15.41 27.77 -23.38
N GLY A 589 15.71 26.72 -24.14
CA GLY A 589 15.32 26.58 -25.54
C GLY A 589 13.83 26.31 -25.73
N MET A 590 13.43 26.14 -26.99
CA MET A 590 12.03 25.91 -27.37
C MET A 590 11.41 24.68 -26.69
N LEU A 591 12.16 23.60 -26.47
CA LEU A 591 11.64 22.42 -25.78
C LEU A 591 11.27 22.72 -24.33
N ALA A 592 12.11 23.47 -23.61
CA ALA A 592 11.85 23.82 -22.21
C ALA A 592 10.59 24.66 -22.08
N TRP A 593 10.43 25.65 -22.97
CA TRP A 593 9.23 26.46 -23.07
C TRP A 593 8.00 25.60 -23.40
N LEU A 594 8.09 24.73 -24.40
CA LEU A 594 6.99 23.89 -24.86
C LEU A 594 6.53 22.88 -23.80
N SER A 595 7.49 22.28 -23.09
CA SER A 595 7.23 21.31 -22.03
C SER A 595 6.47 21.94 -20.87
N GLY A 596 6.81 23.17 -20.48
CA GLY A 596 6.09 23.92 -19.45
C GLY A 596 4.62 24.13 -19.81
N HIS A 597 4.37 24.56 -21.04
CA HIS A 597 3.01 24.82 -21.55
C HIS A 597 2.18 23.54 -21.76
N LEU A 598 2.79 22.45 -22.22
CA LEU A 598 2.09 21.16 -22.34
C LEU A 598 1.76 20.57 -20.98
N LEU A 599 2.66 20.68 -19.99
CA LEU A 599 2.39 20.26 -18.63
C LEU A 599 1.23 21.06 -18.03
N GLU A 600 1.24 22.37 -18.22
CA GLU A 600 0.16 23.29 -17.82
C GLU A 600 -1.19 22.86 -18.42
N LEU A 601 -1.24 22.56 -19.73
CA LEU A 601 -2.45 22.07 -20.39
C LEU A 601 -2.92 20.72 -19.84
N LYS A 602 -1.98 19.79 -19.60
CA LYS A 602 -2.31 18.48 -19.02
C LYS A 602 -2.90 18.66 -17.62
N VAL A 603 -2.25 19.43 -16.75
CA VAL A 603 -2.74 19.72 -15.38
C VAL A 603 -4.16 20.26 -15.45
N GLN A 604 -4.43 21.22 -16.33
CA GLN A 604 -5.76 21.79 -16.51
C GLN A 604 -6.81 20.79 -16.95
N GLY A 605 -6.49 19.88 -17.88
CA GLY A 605 -7.43 18.83 -18.31
C GLY A 605 -7.84 17.88 -17.18
N GLN A 606 -6.98 17.72 -16.16
CA GLN A 606 -7.19 16.79 -15.05
C GLN A 606 -7.91 17.42 -13.86
N LEU A 607 -7.75 18.73 -13.64
CA LEU A 607 -8.37 19.42 -12.50
C LEU A 607 -9.91 19.49 -12.59
N GLY A 608 -10.50 19.08 -13.71
CA GLY A 608 -11.94 19.01 -13.91
C GLY A 608 -12.58 20.37 -14.15
N GLN A 609 -13.89 20.48 -13.90
CA GLN A 609 -14.55 21.77 -13.98
C GLN A 609 -14.05 22.69 -12.87
N PRO A 610 -13.78 23.97 -13.17
CA PRO A 610 -13.27 24.89 -12.19
C PRO A 610 -14.30 25.13 -11.07
N PRO A 611 -13.85 25.27 -9.81
CA PRO A 611 -14.71 25.69 -8.71
C PRO A 611 -15.40 27.01 -9.04
N ARG A 612 -16.52 27.29 -8.37
CA ARG A 612 -17.14 28.61 -8.44
C ARG A 612 -16.34 29.63 -7.63
N LEU A 613 -16.37 30.88 -8.06
CA LEU A 613 -15.71 31.99 -7.36
C LEU A 613 -16.32 32.29 -5.96
N ASP A 614 -17.48 31.66 -5.65
CA ASP A 614 -18.13 31.69 -4.33
C ASP A 614 -17.32 30.92 -3.26
N CYS A 615 -16.37 30.08 -3.67
CA CYS A 615 -15.44 29.39 -2.79
C CYS A 615 -14.00 29.84 -3.11
N PRO A 616 -13.63 31.10 -2.78
CA PRO A 616 -12.44 31.75 -3.30
C PRO A 616 -11.15 31.01 -2.94
N GLU A 617 -11.05 30.36 -1.79
CA GLU A 617 -9.87 29.57 -1.40
C GLU A 617 -9.67 28.34 -2.30
N THR A 618 -10.77 27.65 -2.60
CA THR A 618 -10.72 26.44 -3.44
C THR A 618 -10.47 26.83 -4.89
N TRP A 619 -11.10 27.91 -5.34
CA TRP A 619 -10.87 28.51 -6.65
C TRP A 619 -9.40 28.93 -6.81
N PHE A 620 -8.83 29.63 -5.81
CA PHE A 620 -7.45 30.07 -5.83
C PHE A 620 -6.49 28.90 -5.98
N ARG A 621 -6.62 27.88 -5.13
CA ARG A 621 -5.77 26.68 -5.18
C ARG A 621 -5.90 25.92 -6.49
N HIS A 622 -7.07 25.96 -7.12
CA HIS A 622 -7.29 25.32 -8.41
C HIS A 622 -6.53 26.01 -9.55
N PHE A 623 -6.32 27.33 -9.45
CA PHE A 623 -5.66 28.13 -10.50
C PHE A 623 -4.21 28.54 -10.19
N ASP A 624 -3.71 28.29 -8.98
CA ASP A 624 -2.29 28.43 -8.62
C ASP A 624 -1.50 27.21 -9.13
N PHE A 625 -1.28 27.15 -10.45
CA PHE A 625 -0.68 25.98 -11.10
C PHE A 625 0.75 25.72 -10.66
N GLN A 626 1.45 26.78 -10.27
CA GLN A 626 2.82 26.71 -9.78
C GLN A 626 2.90 26.37 -8.28
N ASN A 627 1.74 26.32 -7.59
CA ASN A 627 1.63 26.20 -6.15
C ASN A 627 2.55 27.21 -5.43
N SER A 628 2.60 28.42 -5.99
CA SER A 628 3.45 29.51 -5.52
C SER A 628 2.86 30.21 -4.29
N GLY A 629 1.59 29.93 -3.98
CA GLY A 629 0.80 30.66 -2.99
C GLY A 629 0.30 32.01 -3.49
N ARG A 630 0.51 32.32 -4.79
CA ARG A 630 0.14 33.58 -5.45
C ARG A 630 -0.52 33.26 -6.79
N LEU A 631 -1.54 34.04 -7.15
CA LEU A 631 -2.08 34.00 -8.51
C LEU A 631 -1.48 35.14 -9.32
N THR A 632 -0.82 34.79 -10.41
CA THR A 632 -0.47 35.77 -11.44
C THR A 632 -1.73 36.33 -12.10
N LYS A 633 -1.61 37.51 -12.73
CA LYS A 633 -2.73 38.15 -13.46
C LYS A 633 -3.31 37.23 -14.53
N SER A 634 -2.45 36.47 -15.19
CA SER A 634 -2.80 35.56 -16.27
C SER A 634 -3.48 34.29 -15.74
N GLU A 635 -3.06 33.76 -14.59
CA GLU A 635 -3.76 32.67 -13.88
C GLU A 635 -5.15 33.11 -13.41
N LEU A 636 -5.27 34.34 -12.92
CA LEU A 636 -6.55 34.91 -12.55
C LEU A 636 -7.48 35.04 -13.76
N LEU A 637 -7.01 35.66 -14.85
CA LEU A 637 -7.76 35.77 -16.11
C LEU A 637 -8.21 34.38 -16.60
N ARG A 638 -7.33 33.37 -16.50
CA ARG A 638 -7.69 31.97 -16.80
C ARG A 638 -8.89 31.52 -16.02
N GLY A 639 -8.79 31.69 -14.71
CA GLY A 639 -9.78 31.13 -13.83
C GLY A 639 -11.13 31.75 -14.09
N VAL A 640 -11.16 33.06 -14.38
CA VAL A 640 -12.41 33.76 -14.66
C VAL A 640 -12.96 33.37 -16.03
N VAL A 641 -12.12 33.25 -17.08
CA VAL A 641 -12.58 32.76 -18.40
C VAL A 641 -13.17 31.36 -18.33
N LYS A 642 -12.60 30.47 -17.50
CA LYS A 642 -13.07 29.09 -17.36
C LYS A 642 -14.30 28.96 -16.45
N ALA A 643 -14.40 29.77 -15.40
CA ALA A 643 -15.51 29.70 -14.46
C ALA A 643 -16.77 30.45 -14.97
N PHE A 644 -16.65 31.29 -15.99
CA PHE A 644 -17.73 32.15 -16.48
C PHE A 644 -17.96 32.01 -17.98
N ASP A 645 -19.23 32.02 -18.40
CA ASP A 645 -19.57 32.11 -19.83
C ASP A 645 -19.31 33.53 -20.34
N CYS A 646 -18.11 33.75 -20.88
CA CYS A 646 -17.70 35.06 -21.40
C CYS A 646 -18.69 35.59 -22.44
N SER A 647 -19.44 34.75 -23.16
CA SER A 647 -20.41 35.20 -24.16
C SER A 647 -21.46 36.15 -23.59
N GLN A 648 -21.76 36.06 -22.29
CA GLN A 648 -22.70 36.92 -21.58
C GLN A 648 -22.16 38.33 -21.33
N LEU A 649 -20.84 38.52 -21.36
CA LEU A 649 -20.18 39.82 -21.21
C LEU A 649 -20.15 40.63 -22.51
N ALA A 650 -20.48 40.00 -23.64
CA ALA A 650 -20.52 40.67 -24.92
C ALA A 650 -21.65 41.71 -24.97
N ALA A 651 -21.42 42.82 -25.67
CA ALA A 651 -22.46 43.84 -25.86
C ALA A 651 -23.69 43.25 -26.57
N PRO A 652 -24.92 43.66 -26.20
CA PRO A 652 -26.14 43.25 -26.90
C PRO A 652 -26.03 43.54 -28.40
N GLY A 653 -26.28 42.53 -29.24
CA GLY A 653 -26.14 42.64 -30.70
C GLY A 653 -24.80 42.16 -31.27
N THR A 654 -23.84 41.74 -30.43
CA THR A 654 -22.63 41.07 -30.90
C THR A 654 -23.00 39.75 -31.58
N PRO A 655 -22.57 39.48 -32.84
CA PRO A 655 -22.86 38.21 -33.52
C PRO A 655 -22.40 37.01 -32.68
N SER A 656 -23.19 35.94 -32.61
CA SER A 656 -22.90 34.77 -31.74
C SER A 656 -21.48 34.20 -31.93
N ARG A 657 -21.00 34.18 -33.17
CA ARG A 657 -19.62 33.77 -33.55
C ARG A 657 -18.50 34.64 -32.93
N ARG A 658 -18.80 35.86 -32.47
CA ARG A 658 -17.84 36.79 -31.84
C ARG A 658 -18.15 37.07 -30.36
N ALA A 659 -19.27 36.56 -29.84
CA ALA A 659 -19.73 36.87 -28.50
C ALA A 659 -18.70 36.45 -27.44
N ARG A 660 -18.15 35.23 -27.53
CA ARG A 660 -17.14 34.76 -26.59
C ARG A 660 -15.89 35.65 -26.57
N SER A 661 -15.31 35.97 -27.73
CA SER A 661 -14.08 36.78 -27.83
C SER A 661 -14.30 38.22 -27.36
N ALA A 662 -15.42 38.85 -27.75
CA ALA A 662 -15.80 40.17 -27.26
C ALA A 662 -15.99 40.17 -25.73
N GLY A 663 -16.54 39.08 -25.20
CA GLY A 663 -16.67 38.86 -23.77
C GLY A 663 -15.35 38.69 -23.03
N VAL A 664 -14.38 37.96 -23.59
CA VAL A 664 -13.03 37.81 -23.02
C VAL A 664 -12.30 39.15 -22.99
N LEU A 665 -12.41 39.96 -24.06
CA LEU A 665 -11.84 41.33 -24.05
C LEU A 665 -12.47 42.18 -22.96
N LYS A 666 -13.79 42.16 -22.83
CA LYS A 666 -14.49 42.88 -21.77
C LYS A 666 -14.09 42.38 -20.38
N LEU A 667 -13.90 41.08 -20.23
CA LEU A 667 -13.43 40.48 -19.00
C LEU A 667 -12.02 40.96 -18.65
N ARG A 668 -11.12 41.02 -19.62
CA ARG A 668 -9.77 41.57 -19.43
C ARG A 668 -9.85 43.00 -18.89
N ASP A 669 -10.67 43.85 -19.51
CA ASP A 669 -10.86 45.23 -19.02
C ASP A 669 -11.39 45.28 -17.58
N LEU A 670 -12.27 44.35 -17.19
CA LEU A 670 -12.79 44.26 -15.83
C LEU A 670 -11.71 43.82 -14.84
N VAL A 671 -10.90 42.82 -15.19
CA VAL A 671 -9.78 42.37 -14.35
C VAL A 671 -8.74 43.48 -14.22
N GLU A 672 -8.39 44.14 -15.32
CA GLU A 672 -7.50 45.32 -15.33
C GLU A 672 -8.02 46.42 -14.39
N ALA A 673 -9.33 46.69 -14.39
CA ALA A 673 -9.92 47.72 -13.54
C ALA A 673 -9.89 47.38 -12.03
N VAL A 674 -9.86 46.09 -11.66
CA VAL A 674 -9.79 45.66 -10.25
C VAL A 674 -8.39 45.25 -9.80
N TRP A 675 -7.45 45.09 -10.73
CA TRP A 675 -6.07 44.70 -10.48
C TRP A 675 -5.25 45.89 -9.99
N ASP A 676 -4.58 45.71 -8.84
CA ASP A 676 -3.70 46.71 -8.25
C ASP A 676 -2.24 46.40 -8.65
N GLU A 677 -1.72 47.10 -9.66
CA GLU A 677 -0.37 46.83 -10.20
C GLU A 677 0.74 47.07 -9.18
N GLU A 678 0.59 48.05 -8.28
CA GLU A 678 1.62 48.32 -7.27
C GLU A 678 1.64 47.23 -6.21
N ARG A 679 0.47 46.75 -5.79
CA ARG A 679 0.34 45.72 -4.75
C ARG A 679 0.59 44.30 -5.26
N TRP A 680 0.19 44.00 -6.50
CA TRP A 680 0.18 42.64 -7.05
C TRP A 680 1.10 42.47 -8.26
N ALA A 681 2.16 43.27 -8.38
CA ALA A 681 3.17 43.14 -9.42
C ALA A 681 3.73 41.70 -9.56
N SER A 682 3.85 40.96 -8.44
CA SER A 682 4.31 39.56 -8.40
C SER A 682 3.18 38.52 -8.26
N GLY A 683 1.93 38.94 -8.39
CA GLY A 683 0.74 38.12 -8.18
C GLY A 683 0.05 38.36 -6.84
N VAL A 684 -1.24 38.06 -6.80
CA VAL A 684 -2.11 38.24 -5.63
C VAL A 684 -1.96 37.04 -4.68
N PRO A 685 -1.52 37.23 -3.42
CA PRO A 685 -1.46 36.14 -2.46
C PRO A 685 -2.87 35.73 -1.98
N LEU A 686 -2.99 34.52 -1.41
CA LEU A 686 -4.27 33.95 -1.00
C LEU A 686 -5.07 34.87 -0.06
N GLU A 687 -4.39 35.49 0.92
CA GLU A 687 -4.99 36.42 1.88
C GLU A 687 -5.62 37.64 1.22
N ASP A 688 -4.97 38.19 0.20
CA ASP A 688 -5.45 39.35 -0.57
C ASP A 688 -6.55 38.98 -1.55
N PHE A 689 -6.60 37.72 -1.96
CA PHE A 689 -7.66 37.21 -2.84
C PHE A 689 -8.97 36.99 -2.08
N VAL A 690 -8.90 36.36 -0.90
CA VAL A 690 -10.06 35.83 -0.16
C VAL A 690 -10.72 36.86 0.77
N GLY A 691 -10.00 37.88 1.23
CA GLY A 691 -10.49 38.84 2.22
C GLY A 691 -11.84 39.50 1.86
N SER A 692 -12.54 40.06 2.85
CA SER A 692 -13.84 40.72 2.67
C SER A 692 -13.82 41.93 1.73
N SER A 693 -12.64 42.46 1.44
CA SER A 693 -12.35 43.49 0.42
C SER A 693 -11.30 43.04 -0.60
N GLY A 694 -11.05 41.73 -0.62
CA GLY A 694 -10.08 41.05 -1.46
C GLY A 694 -10.53 40.96 -2.92
N LEU A 695 -9.61 40.52 -3.77
CA LEU A 695 -9.82 40.51 -5.21
C LEU A 695 -11.03 39.65 -5.64
N ALA A 696 -11.31 38.54 -4.95
CA ALA A 696 -12.44 37.69 -5.28
C ALA A 696 -13.78 38.43 -5.11
N GLU A 697 -13.97 39.18 -4.03
CA GLU A 697 -15.19 40.00 -3.82
C GLU A 697 -15.32 41.11 -4.87
N ARG A 698 -14.20 41.75 -5.23
CA ARG A 698 -14.19 42.79 -6.27
C ARG A 698 -14.57 42.22 -7.64
N LEU A 699 -14.05 41.04 -7.98
CA LEU A 699 -14.42 40.33 -9.21
C LEU A 699 -15.89 39.91 -9.19
N ARG A 700 -16.39 39.40 -8.06
CA ARG A 700 -17.82 39.06 -7.91
C ARG A 700 -18.73 40.28 -8.07
N ALA A 701 -18.30 41.44 -7.59
CA ALA A 701 -19.03 42.70 -7.77
C ALA A 701 -18.96 43.24 -9.21
N ALA A 702 -17.84 43.04 -9.90
CA ALA A 702 -17.62 43.52 -11.26
C ALA A 702 -18.24 42.61 -12.33
N LEU A 703 -18.33 41.31 -12.06
CA LEU A 703 -18.90 40.32 -12.98
C LEU A 703 -20.42 40.23 -12.78
N PRO A 704 -21.22 40.18 -13.86
CA PRO A 704 -22.66 39.97 -13.78
C PRO A 704 -22.95 38.51 -13.41
N LEU A 705 -22.76 38.19 -12.12
CA LEU A 705 -23.21 36.96 -11.51
C LEU A 705 -24.73 37.00 -11.42
N GLY A 706 -25.40 36.66 -12.52
CA GLY A 706 -26.85 36.52 -12.51
C GLY A 706 -27.28 35.51 -11.43
N PRO A 707 -28.41 35.71 -10.73
CA PRO A 707 -28.94 34.72 -9.78
C PRO A 707 -29.37 33.39 -10.42
N GLY A 708 -29.24 33.24 -11.75
CA GLY A 708 -29.42 31.99 -12.48
C GLY A 708 -28.07 31.42 -12.90
N GLY A 709 -27.61 30.37 -12.21
CA GLY A 709 -26.40 29.62 -12.58
C GLY A 709 -26.47 28.96 -13.97
N PRO A 710 -25.36 28.37 -14.46
CA PRO A 710 -25.29 27.76 -15.78
C PRO A 710 -26.36 26.67 -15.98
N PRO A 711 -26.89 26.47 -17.21
CA PRO A 711 -27.80 25.37 -17.49
C PRO A 711 -27.06 24.05 -17.26
N ALA A 712 -27.55 23.25 -16.31
CA ALA A 712 -27.14 21.86 -16.18
C ALA A 712 -27.27 21.18 -17.55
N ALA A 713 -26.18 20.57 -18.02
CA ALA A 713 -26.12 19.90 -19.31
C ALA A 713 -27.32 18.97 -19.53
N ALA A 714 -27.94 19.06 -20.70
CA ALA A 714 -29.12 18.32 -21.10
C ALA A 714 -28.90 16.79 -21.00
N ALA A 715 -29.45 16.19 -19.94
CA ALA A 715 -29.79 14.77 -19.94
C ALA A 715 -31.15 14.59 -20.64
N GLY A 716 -31.19 13.76 -21.68
CA GLY A 716 -32.40 13.50 -22.47
C GLY A 716 -33.53 12.82 -21.67
N PRO A 717 -34.77 12.81 -22.20
CA PRO A 717 -35.94 12.42 -21.44
C PRO A 717 -36.08 10.88 -21.39
N SER A 718 -36.15 10.32 -20.18
CA SER A 718 -36.70 8.97 -19.96
C SER A 718 -37.74 9.00 -18.84
N ALA A 719 -38.83 8.29 -19.09
CA ALA A 719 -40.13 8.41 -18.48
C ALA A 719 -40.22 7.94 -17.01
N ALA A 720 -40.99 8.74 -16.26
CA ALA A 720 -41.98 8.41 -15.23
C ALA A 720 -41.78 7.24 -14.24
N ALA A 721 -41.97 7.64 -12.96
CA ALA A 721 -42.63 6.94 -11.85
C ALA A 721 -41.82 5.94 -11.01
N SER A 722 -41.37 6.39 -9.83
CA SER A 722 -41.88 5.92 -8.53
C SER A 722 -41.10 6.57 -7.38
N GLY A 723 -41.81 6.89 -6.30
CA GLY A 723 -41.27 7.66 -5.17
C GLY A 723 -40.23 6.89 -4.36
N GLY A 724 -39.16 7.59 -3.99
CA GLY A 724 -38.12 7.12 -3.08
C GLY A 724 -37.40 8.30 -2.42
N ARG A 725 -37.12 8.16 -1.12
CA ARG A 725 -36.43 9.10 -0.21
C ARG A 725 -35.15 9.72 -0.79
N PRO A 726 -34.73 10.91 -0.29
CA PRO A 726 -33.50 11.54 -0.75
C PRO A 726 -32.30 10.67 -0.38
N ALA A 727 -31.62 10.16 -1.41
CA ALA A 727 -30.31 9.54 -1.28
C ALA A 727 -29.25 10.66 -1.27
N ASP A 728 -28.30 10.55 -0.34
CA ASP A 728 -27.12 11.38 -0.26
C ASP A 728 -26.41 11.43 -1.61
N THR A 729 -26.36 12.60 -2.23
CA THR A 729 -25.45 12.87 -3.34
C THR A 729 -24.02 12.71 -2.84
N PRO A 730 -23.17 11.88 -3.47
CA PRO A 730 -21.76 11.79 -3.10
C PRO A 730 -21.13 13.16 -3.35
N LYS A 731 -20.51 13.73 -2.31
CA LYS A 731 -19.60 14.88 -2.47
C LYS A 731 -18.60 14.50 -3.56
N ALA A 732 -18.53 15.30 -4.62
CA ALA A 732 -17.42 15.23 -5.56
C ALA A 732 -16.14 15.50 -4.76
N GLU A 733 -15.36 14.45 -4.51
CA GLU A 733 -14.05 14.59 -3.89
C GLU A 733 -13.20 15.43 -4.83
N THR A 734 -12.81 16.61 -4.36
CA THR A 734 -11.85 17.47 -5.06
C THR A 734 -10.53 16.72 -5.12
N VAL A 735 -10.21 16.22 -6.31
CA VAL A 735 -8.94 15.58 -6.61
C VAL A 735 -7.83 16.63 -6.44
N SER A 736 -6.80 16.33 -5.63
CA SER A 736 -5.66 17.24 -5.47
C SER A 736 -4.90 17.38 -6.79
N VAL A 737 -4.18 18.49 -7.01
CA VAL A 737 -3.36 18.69 -8.23
C VAL A 737 -2.43 17.50 -8.49
N GLU A 738 -1.89 16.90 -7.44
CA GLU A 738 -1.01 15.73 -7.50
C GLU A 738 -1.73 14.45 -7.94
N GLU A 739 -2.93 14.20 -7.40
CA GLU A 739 -3.77 13.06 -7.80
C GLU A 739 -4.36 13.25 -9.21
N ALA A 740 -4.70 14.50 -9.56
CA ALA A 740 -5.16 14.89 -10.88
C ALA A 740 -4.07 14.51 -11.86
N LEU A 741 -2.84 15.00 -11.65
CA LEU A 741 -1.60 14.67 -12.38
C LEU A 741 -1.32 13.17 -12.50
N ARG A 742 -1.65 12.37 -11.47
CA ARG A 742 -1.52 10.90 -11.51
C ARG A 742 -2.48 10.27 -12.52
N LEU A 743 -3.71 10.80 -12.63
CA LEU A 743 -4.75 10.24 -13.49
C LEU A 743 -4.54 10.47 -14.98
N ALA A 744 -4.14 11.65 -15.49
CA ALA A 744 -3.85 11.73 -16.93
C ALA A 744 -2.58 11.00 -17.31
N ARG A 745 -1.63 10.81 -16.40
CA ARG A 745 -0.46 9.98 -16.71
C ARG A 745 -0.85 8.53 -16.98
N ALA A 746 -1.83 7.99 -16.24
CA ALA A 746 -2.41 6.69 -16.53
C ALA A 746 -3.14 6.67 -17.89
N SER A 747 -3.79 7.77 -18.27
CA SER A 747 -4.47 7.93 -19.57
C SER A 747 -3.48 8.04 -20.75
N ASP A 748 -2.40 8.80 -20.60
CA ASP A 748 -1.34 8.94 -21.62
C ASP A 748 -0.65 7.61 -21.86
N PHE A 749 -0.32 6.88 -20.79
CA PHE A 749 0.28 5.55 -20.89
C PHE A 749 -0.63 4.55 -21.61
N LYS A 750 -1.93 4.58 -21.31
CA LYS A 750 -2.92 3.77 -22.03
C LYS A 750 -2.97 4.13 -23.52
N THR A 751 -2.90 5.42 -23.84
CA THR A 751 -2.90 5.91 -25.23
C THR A 751 -1.65 5.44 -26.00
N VAL A 752 -0.47 5.50 -25.37
CA VAL A 752 0.79 4.98 -25.95
C VAL A 752 0.71 3.47 -26.19
N GLN A 753 0.19 2.70 -25.23
CA GLN A 753 -0.02 1.26 -25.41
C GLN A 753 -0.99 0.94 -26.56
N GLU A 754 -2.06 1.72 -26.69
CA GLU A 754 -3.01 1.57 -27.81
C GLU A 754 -2.36 1.93 -29.16
N ASP A 755 -1.54 2.98 -29.21
CA ASP A 755 -0.82 3.39 -30.41
C ASP A 755 0.27 2.38 -30.82
N GLU A 756 1.02 1.84 -29.87
CA GLU A 756 1.96 0.74 -30.11
C GLU A 756 1.25 -0.53 -30.58
N ALA A 757 0.10 -0.86 -29.99
CA ALA A 757 -0.72 -1.99 -30.43
C ALA A 757 -1.23 -1.78 -31.86
N ARG A 758 -1.72 -0.58 -32.19
CA ARG A 758 -2.10 -0.20 -33.56
C ARG A 758 -0.92 -0.31 -34.52
N ALA A 759 0.26 0.17 -34.14
CA ALA A 759 1.48 0.08 -34.94
C ALA A 759 1.93 -1.37 -35.17
N LYS A 760 1.88 -2.23 -34.14
CA LYS A 760 2.17 -3.67 -34.27
C LYS A 760 1.19 -4.37 -35.20
N VAL A 761 -0.11 -4.09 -35.10
CA VAL A 761 -1.12 -4.64 -36.01
C VAL A 761 -0.86 -4.21 -37.46
N ARG A 762 -0.43 -2.97 -37.70
CA ARG A 762 -0.04 -2.50 -39.04
C ARG A 762 1.20 -3.22 -39.55
N ALA A 763 2.24 -3.32 -38.73
CA ALA A 763 3.48 -4.03 -39.08
C ALA A 763 3.21 -5.53 -39.37
N GLU A 764 2.32 -6.17 -38.62
CA GLU A 764 1.92 -7.56 -38.84
C GLU A 764 1.09 -7.72 -40.12
N LYS A 765 0.15 -6.80 -40.41
CA LYS A 765 -0.56 -6.76 -41.70
C LYS A 765 0.39 -6.55 -42.89
N GLN A 766 1.46 -5.78 -42.72
CA GLN A 766 2.50 -5.59 -43.74
C GLN A 766 3.42 -6.81 -43.91
N ARG A 767 3.65 -7.58 -42.84
CA ARG A 767 4.51 -8.78 -42.84
C ARG A 767 3.81 -10.04 -43.33
N GLN A 768 2.48 -10.11 -43.35
CA GLN A 768 1.77 -11.28 -43.88
C GLN A 768 1.97 -11.36 -45.40
N PRO A 769 2.72 -12.35 -45.93
CA PRO A 769 2.78 -12.56 -47.37
C PRO A 769 1.38 -12.93 -47.85
N LEU A 770 0.90 -12.23 -48.88
CA LEU A 770 -0.36 -12.54 -49.56
C LEU A 770 -0.34 -14.02 -49.94
N THR A 771 -1.06 -14.82 -49.16
CA THR A 771 -1.20 -16.25 -49.38
C THR A 771 -1.83 -16.39 -50.75
N GLN A 772 -1.11 -17.06 -51.65
CA GLN A 772 -1.50 -17.23 -53.04
C GLN A 772 -2.93 -17.79 -53.08
N SER A 773 -3.83 -17.03 -53.72
CA SER A 773 -5.17 -17.52 -54.03
C SER A 773 -5.05 -18.83 -54.81
N PRO A 774 -5.65 -19.94 -54.36
CA PRO A 774 -5.56 -21.19 -55.08
C PRO A 774 -6.32 -21.05 -56.40
N SER A 775 -5.63 -21.40 -57.48
CA SER A 775 -6.22 -21.61 -58.80
C SER A 775 -7.36 -22.62 -58.67
N ARG A 776 -8.56 -22.19 -59.07
CA ARG A 776 -9.78 -22.99 -59.04
C ARG A 776 -9.90 -23.73 -60.37
N ASP A 777 -9.49 -24.99 -60.40
CA ASP A 777 -9.99 -25.99 -61.34
C ASP A 777 -10.71 -27.09 -60.54
N GLY A 778 -11.91 -27.43 -61.00
CA GLY A 778 -12.97 -28.00 -60.17
C GLY A 778 -12.98 -29.51 -60.03
N ALA A 779 -13.70 -29.98 -59.00
CA ALA A 779 -14.59 -31.14 -59.01
C ALA A 779 -15.40 -31.15 -57.71
N ALA A 780 -16.68 -31.48 -57.81
CA ALA A 780 -17.68 -31.40 -56.76
C ALA A 780 -17.69 -32.65 -55.87
N GLU A 781 -17.79 -32.49 -54.54
CA GLU A 781 -18.48 -33.42 -53.61
C GLU A 781 -18.71 -32.79 -52.22
N PRO A 782 -19.64 -33.31 -51.38
CA PRO A 782 -20.43 -32.49 -50.46
C PRO A 782 -19.86 -32.31 -49.04
N ARG A 783 -20.36 -31.22 -48.46
CA ARG A 783 -20.09 -30.63 -47.13
C ARG A 783 -20.12 -31.62 -45.95
N ARG A 784 -19.10 -31.52 -45.08
CA ARG A 784 -19.20 -31.73 -43.62
C ARG A 784 -18.69 -30.47 -42.88
N PRO A 785 -19.31 -30.06 -41.76
CA PRO A 785 -18.82 -28.93 -40.97
C PRO A 785 -17.75 -29.39 -39.97
N GLY A 786 -16.53 -28.89 -40.12
CA GLY A 786 -15.45 -29.01 -39.14
C GLY A 786 -15.25 -27.68 -38.41
N GLY A 787 -15.45 -27.68 -37.08
CA GLY A 787 -15.05 -26.59 -36.20
C GLY A 787 -13.58 -26.72 -35.76
N PRO A 788 -12.95 -25.65 -35.24
CA PRO A 788 -11.51 -25.60 -35.02
C PRO A 788 -11.11 -26.24 -33.68
N ALA A 789 -10.35 -27.34 -33.74
CA ALA A 789 -9.75 -28.01 -32.58
C ALA A 789 -8.24 -27.70 -32.51
N GLY A 790 -7.90 -26.51 -31.98
CA GLY A 790 -6.49 -26.10 -31.75
C GLY A 790 -6.05 -26.09 -30.27
N GLY A 791 -6.99 -26.03 -29.31
CA GLY A 791 -6.65 -25.85 -27.89
C GLY A 791 -6.67 -27.12 -27.02
N ALA A 792 -7.29 -28.21 -27.49
CA ALA A 792 -7.56 -29.40 -26.67
C ALA A 792 -6.35 -30.33 -26.47
N GLN A 793 -5.34 -30.29 -27.35
CA GLN A 793 -4.19 -31.21 -27.28
C GLN A 793 -3.17 -30.81 -26.21
N VAL A 794 -3.02 -29.51 -25.92
CA VAL A 794 -2.08 -29.02 -24.89
C VAL A 794 -2.56 -29.37 -23.48
N LEU A 795 -3.87 -29.32 -23.24
CA LEU A 795 -4.49 -29.70 -21.96
C LEU A 795 -4.44 -31.21 -21.71
N LEU A 796 -4.55 -32.02 -22.76
CA LEU A 796 -4.51 -33.48 -22.65
C LEU A 796 -3.09 -33.99 -22.30
N ALA A 797 -2.05 -33.32 -22.80
CA ALA A 797 -0.66 -33.68 -22.50
C ALA A 797 -0.31 -33.44 -21.02
N SER A 798 -0.66 -32.27 -20.46
CA SER A 798 -0.41 -31.98 -19.04
C SER A 798 -1.22 -32.84 -18.07
N LEU A 799 -2.42 -33.30 -18.48
CA LEU A 799 -3.25 -34.19 -17.67
C LEU A 799 -2.74 -35.64 -17.70
N LEU A 800 -2.11 -36.09 -18.79
CA LEU A 800 -1.51 -37.42 -18.88
C LEU A 800 -0.17 -37.52 -18.13
N GLU A 801 0.58 -36.42 -17.98
CA GLU A 801 1.74 -36.35 -17.08
C GLU A 801 1.32 -36.42 -15.60
N ALA A 802 0.24 -35.73 -15.22
CA ALA A 802 -0.28 -35.78 -13.85
C ALA A 802 -0.85 -37.16 -13.44
N ALA A 803 -1.31 -37.96 -14.41
CA ALA A 803 -1.83 -39.32 -14.17
C ALA A 803 -0.72 -40.37 -14.01
N ARG A 804 0.53 -40.08 -14.40
CA ARG A 804 1.67 -41.01 -14.24
C ARG A 804 2.29 -40.98 -12.85
N GLU A 805 1.92 -40.01 -12.00
CA GLU A 805 2.44 -39.84 -10.63
C GLU A 805 1.50 -40.40 -9.53
N GLU A 806 0.48 -41.20 -9.89
CA GLU A 806 -0.47 -41.79 -8.94
C GLU A 806 0.12 -42.95 -8.13
N GLY A 807 0.93 -42.60 -7.13
CA GLY A 807 1.48 -43.56 -6.18
C GLY A 807 1.90 -42.94 -4.86
N ARG A 808 1.01 -42.20 -4.16
CA ARG A 808 0.93 -42.07 -2.67
C ARG A 808 -0.04 -40.95 -2.20
N LEU A 809 -1.00 -41.36 -1.37
CA LEU A 809 -1.68 -40.65 -0.25
C LEU A 809 -2.41 -39.29 -0.49
N GLY A 810 -3.75 -39.33 -0.44
CA GLY A 810 -4.52 -38.76 0.69
C GLY A 810 -4.57 -37.24 0.94
N ALA A 811 -4.74 -36.39 -0.08
CA ALA A 811 -5.12 -34.98 0.13
C ALA A 811 -6.13 -34.51 -0.93
N THR A 812 -7.19 -33.82 -0.51
CA THR A 812 -8.14 -33.15 -1.41
C THR A 812 -7.42 -32.07 -2.22
N ARG A 813 -7.02 -32.39 -3.46
CA ARG A 813 -6.27 -31.48 -4.33
C ARG A 813 -7.14 -30.31 -4.78
N GLN A 814 -6.55 -29.11 -4.71
CA GLN A 814 -7.09 -27.86 -5.22
C GLN A 814 -6.72 -27.75 -6.72
N LEU A 815 -7.70 -27.62 -7.60
CA LEU A 815 -7.50 -27.47 -9.05
C LEU A 815 -7.29 -26.00 -9.38
N ARG A 816 -6.24 -25.66 -10.13
CA ARG A 816 -6.03 -24.31 -10.68
C ARG A 816 -6.58 -24.26 -12.10
N ILE A 817 -7.54 -23.38 -12.36
CA ILE A 817 -8.23 -23.25 -13.65
C ILE A 817 -8.14 -21.81 -14.14
N GLN A 818 -7.58 -21.63 -15.33
CA GLN A 818 -7.50 -20.32 -15.97
C GLN A 818 -8.84 -19.94 -16.61
N CYS A 819 -9.35 -18.74 -16.30
CA CYS A 819 -10.59 -18.23 -16.87
C CYS A 819 -10.41 -17.97 -18.38
N PRO A 820 -11.25 -18.53 -19.25
CA PRO A 820 -11.12 -18.36 -20.70
C PRO A 820 -11.44 -16.93 -21.17
N PHE A 821 -12.08 -16.11 -20.33
CA PHE A 821 -12.49 -14.75 -20.69
C PHE A 821 -11.46 -13.69 -20.31
N CYS A 822 -10.78 -13.83 -19.18
CA CYS A 822 -9.85 -12.81 -18.67
C CYS A 822 -8.46 -13.33 -18.29
N GLY A 823 -8.18 -14.62 -18.46
CA GLY A 823 -6.86 -15.20 -18.20
C GLY A 823 -6.49 -15.39 -16.72
N VAL A 824 -7.35 -14.99 -15.77
CA VAL A 824 -7.09 -15.13 -14.32
C VAL A 824 -7.19 -16.59 -13.87
N VAL A 825 -6.22 -17.05 -13.07
CA VAL A 825 -6.19 -18.40 -12.50
C VAL A 825 -7.01 -18.47 -11.21
N ASN A 826 -8.03 -19.32 -11.18
CA ASN A 826 -8.91 -19.52 -10.04
C ASN A 826 -8.61 -20.88 -9.40
N ALA A 827 -8.70 -20.99 -8.08
CA ALA A 827 -8.53 -22.24 -7.35
C ALA A 827 -9.90 -22.85 -7.02
N ALA A 828 -10.18 -24.07 -7.47
CA ALA A 828 -11.45 -24.78 -7.25
C ALA A 828 -11.24 -26.10 -6.49
N ARG A 829 -12.16 -26.46 -5.60
CA ARG A 829 -12.16 -27.76 -4.89
C ARG A 829 -12.98 -28.78 -5.68
N ALA A 830 -12.45 -29.99 -5.86
CA ALA A 830 -13.06 -31.04 -6.67
C ALA A 830 -14.44 -31.54 -6.17
N SER A 831 -14.87 -31.15 -4.97
CA SER A 831 -16.16 -31.53 -4.38
C SER A 831 -17.33 -30.58 -4.71
N GLU A 832 -17.07 -29.44 -5.35
CA GLU A 832 -18.11 -28.46 -5.69
C GLU A 832 -18.73 -28.78 -7.06
N ARG A 833 -20.06 -28.77 -7.12
CA ARG A 833 -20.84 -29.14 -8.31
C ARG A 833 -20.53 -28.19 -9.49
N HIS A 834 -19.69 -28.65 -10.42
CA HIS A 834 -19.67 -28.40 -11.88
C HIS A 834 -19.68 -26.95 -12.41
N ARG A 835 -19.51 -25.90 -11.58
CA ARG A 835 -19.42 -24.50 -12.04
C ARG A 835 -18.40 -23.73 -11.21
N VAL A 836 -17.51 -22.99 -11.88
CA VAL A 836 -16.54 -22.08 -11.25
C VAL A 836 -16.91 -20.65 -11.62
N ILE A 837 -16.93 -19.75 -10.63
CA ILE A 837 -17.12 -18.32 -10.83
C ILE A 837 -15.75 -17.64 -10.79
N CYS A 838 -15.39 -16.91 -11.84
CA CYS A 838 -14.13 -16.19 -11.85
C CYS A 838 -14.15 -15.02 -10.85
N GLY A 839 -13.17 -14.94 -9.96
CA GLY A 839 -13.07 -13.86 -8.97
C GLY A 839 -12.90 -12.46 -9.59
N ALA A 840 -12.36 -12.36 -10.81
CA ALA A 840 -12.12 -11.09 -11.50
C ALA A 840 -13.31 -10.64 -12.37
N CYS A 841 -13.71 -11.44 -13.36
CA CYS A 841 -14.76 -11.04 -14.31
C CYS A 841 -16.17 -11.58 -13.97
N ARG A 842 -16.30 -12.36 -12.89
CA ARG A 842 -17.55 -13.02 -12.43
C ARG A 842 -18.23 -13.95 -13.43
N SER A 843 -17.58 -14.26 -14.55
CA SER A 843 -18.03 -15.25 -15.52
C SER A 843 -18.15 -16.64 -14.88
N VAL A 844 -19.22 -17.36 -15.20
CA VAL A 844 -19.48 -18.74 -14.74
C VAL A 844 -19.15 -19.70 -15.87
N PHE A 845 -18.27 -20.67 -15.64
CA PHE A 845 -17.95 -21.70 -16.64
C PHE A 845 -17.93 -23.10 -16.02
N ALA A 846 -18.27 -24.09 -16.83
CA ALA A 846 -18.40 -25.49 -16.42
C ALA A 846 -17.06 -26.22 -16.53
N VAL A 847 -16.77 -27.09 -15.56
CA VAL A 847 -15.61 -27.99 -15.60
C VAL A 847 -16.04 -29.31 -16.24
N PRO A 848 -15.37 -29.80 -17.31
CA PRO A 848 -15.74 -31.05 -17.97
C PRO A 848 -15.69 -32.24 -17.00
N SER A 849 -16.71 -33.10 -17.02
CA SER A 849 -16.73 -34.34 -16.22
C SER A 849 -15.68 -35.32 -16.75
N LEU A 850 -14.80 -35.82 -15.88
CA LEU A 850 -13.97 -36.98 -16.17
C LEU A 850 -14.88 -38.20 -16.35
N GLY A 851 -15.23 -38.53 -17.60
CA GLY A 851 -15.93 -39.76 -17.92
C GLY A 851 -15.03 -40.94 -17.58
N ARG A 852 -15.49 -41.83 -16.68
CA ARG A 852 -14.83 -43.12 -16.45
C ARG A 852 -14.85 -43.92 -17.75
N ARG A 853 -13.68 -44.29 -18.25
CA ARG A 853 -13.51 -45.44 -19.16
C ARG A 853 -12.98 -46.60 -18.37
#